data_AF-A0A9D7IEN5-F1
#
_entry.id   AF-A0A9D7IEN5-F1
#
_cell.length_a   1.000
_cell.length_b   1.000
_cell.length_c   1.000
_cell.angle_alpha   90.00
_cell.angle_beta   90.00
_cell.angle_gamma   90.00
#
_symmetry.space_group_name_H-M   'P 1'
#
loop_
_entity.id
_entity.type
_entity.pdbx_description
1 polymer ?
#
loop_
_entity_poly.entity_id
_entity_poly.type
_entity_poly.pdbx_seq_one_letter_code
_entity_poly.pdbx_strand_id
1 'polypeptide(L)'
;MMATDPFNDTKPNFLPMAGSPLLSGADFGSANLTDPFFTATTYRGAFGSNNWSACWCEWDPINADYNTVPVVYITKPAITAGGPLTFCQGGSVTLNAPAGFSFYNWSNGATGQSIVVNAAGSYTVTVVNDRGCSSVSDAIAVVVNPSPNANFNYSVNGATVVFTNTSSGAATYSWNLGDGNTSTAPGLSHTYSTAGDFTVCLTATSAAGCTDVECKTIPGVQAPTQVIINSDITTNTTWTDDNIYILQGGCKYVTNNSTLTIEPGTVIRGEAAALIIQRGSKIIADGTANRPIVFTSNKPAGQRTPGDWGGLLIMGNAPINVPGGETVVEGGCDQAIYGGNEPADNSGILRYVRIEFAGVPFTPNNELNSLTMGGVGSGTIIEHVQTSFGGDDAFEWFGGTVNGKWLIAYRTVDDMFDADFGYQGKNQWVLGYSDPNLADVSGSNGFESDNDAAGSTNSPKTDADFSNVTILGPIGQGIDPINSNYRRALHIRRCSFIDIFNSAFSGFPVGFKIEGACSIDGFTTSGEVEFAANVLAGISGNAIEPTPDAAVLNEFNASGNSILTNVLDLNLKDPFDFAGNNPDFRPATGSPLLGGADFSSPTVMDPFFTTTTYRGAMNDTDWTDCWTEWNPIIADYSNSVNYGLTPGISFTQDSTMVAFTGTTAGAISYEWNFGDDETSTEENPTHDYASDPATYTVTLTVTSARGCVSSTTGTVSILSSIKEVGGLTSLKVFPNPFQAKTTVEFSLKNNTELNIQLMDVNGRNITLANRQEFQSGINRFEVDGTNLNPGIYFLRLQSAEGQKVIRISMMK
;
A
#
# COMPACT_ATOMS: atom_id res chain seq x y z
N MET A 1 71.39 51.35 0.88
CA MET A 1 69.93 51.14 0.97
C MET A 1 69.66 49.78 0.35
N MET A 2 69.22 48.77 1.12
CA MET A 2 68.91 47.44 0.56
C MET A 2 67.43 47.45 0.17
N ALA A 3 67.14 47.68 -1.11
CA ALA A 3 65.81 47.56 -1.69
C ALA A 3 65.85 46.50 -2.79
N THR A 4 64.74 45.79 -3.00
CA THR A 4 64.70 44.55 -3.78
C THR A 4 65.09 44.74 -5.25
N ASP A 5 64.54 45.75 -5.94
CA ASP A 5 64.89 46.09 -7.34
C ASP A 5 64.51 47.54 -7.69
N PRO A 6 65.11 48.55 -7.04
CA PRO A 6 64.63 49.93 -7.11
C PRO A 6 64.92 50.64 -8.43
N PHE A 7 65.71 50.04 -9.33
CA PHE A 7 66.18 50.67 -10.58
C PHE A 7 65.68 49.98 -11.84
N ASN A 8 64.64 49.15 -11.73
CA ASN A 8 63.99 48.58 -12.90
C ASN A 8 63.14 49.65 -13.58
N ASP A 9 63.59 50.13 -14.74
CA ASP A 9 62.99 51.24 -15.50
C ASP A 9 61.56 50.96 -15.99
N THR A 10 61.11 49.69 -15.96
CA THR A 10 59.76 49.30 -16.37
C THR A 10 58.89 48.81 -15.22
N LYS A 11 59.48 48.46 -14.08
CA LYS A 11 58.81 47.83 -12.94
C LYS A 11 59.63 47.92 -11.64
N PRO A 12 59.83 49.11 -11.08
CA PRO A 12 60.69 49.27 -9.91
C PRO A 12 60.07 48.67 -8.65
N ASN A 13 60.88 48.00 -7.84
CA ASN A 13 60.51 47.46 -6.53
C ASN A 13 61.31 48.14 -5.42
N PHE A 14 60.67 49.09 -4.75
CA PHE A 14 61.25 49.91 -3.70
C PHE A 14 61.17 49.28 -2.30
N LEU A 15 60.63 48.07 -2.16
CA LEU A 15 60.51 47.41 -0.85
C LEU A 15 61.90 47.16 -0.24
N PRO A 16 62.14 47.54 1.03
CA PRO A 16 63.38 47.22 1.70
C PRO A 16 63.54 45.70 1.89
N MET A 17 64.74 45.17 1.62
CA MET A 17 65.06 43.76 1.82
C MET A 17 65.18 43.43 3.32
N ALA A 18 65.06 42.14 3.68
CA ALA A 18 65.28 41.67 5.05
C ALA A 18 66.66 42.12 5.58
N GLY A 19 66.69 42.69 6.78
CA GLY A 19 67.90 43.26 7.38
C GLY A 19 68.22 44.70 6.96
N SER A 20 67.41 45.31 6.09
CA SER A 20 67.58 46.72 5.72
C SER A 20 67.43 47.65 6.93
N PRO A 21 68.35 48.62 7.13
CA PRO A 21 68.26 49.60 8.23
C PRO A 21 67.06 50.56 8.08
N LEU A 22 66.37 50.51 6.94
CA LEU A 22 65.12 51.23 6.71
C LEU A 22 63.92 50.57 7.40
N LEU A 23 63.94 49.26 7.69
CA LEU A 23 62.79 48.56 8.27
C LEU A 23 62.50 48.93 9.73
N SER A 24 63.36 49.73 10.37
CA SER A 24 63.23 50.13 11.77
C SER A 24 63.81 51.53 12.04
N GLY A 25 63.50 52.10 13.20
CA GLY A 25 64.11 53.31 13.72
C GLY A 25 63.52 54.62 13.19
N ALA A 26 62.28 54.60 12.69
CA ALA A 26 61.48 55.82 12.58
C ALA A 26 61.06 56.29 13.98
N ASP A 27 61.06 57.60 14.20
CA ASP A 27 60.69 58.24 15.46
C ASP A 27 59.58 59.26 15.23
N PHE A 28 58.45 59.05 15.90
CA PHE A 28 57.28 59.92 15.89
C PHE A 28 57.07 60.62 17.24
N GLY A 29 58.07 60.61 18.12
CA GLY A 29 57.99 61.19 19.48
C GLY A 29 58.02 62.72 19.53
N SER A 30 58.25 63.41 18.42
CA SER A 30 58.21 64.88 18.35
C SER A 30 56.76 65.38 18.35
N ALA A 31 56.49 66.44 19.11
CA ALA A 31 55.18 67.11 19.13
C ALA A 31 54.73 67.64 17.76
N ASN A 32 55.66 67.83 16.81
CA ASN A 32 55.32 68.23 15.44
C ASN A 32 54.76 67.08 14.58
N LEU A 33 54.85 65.83 15.05
CA LEU A 33 54.39 64.63 14.34
C LEU A 33 53.21 63.93 15.05
N THR A 34 52.61 64.57 16.05
CA THR A 34 51.45 64.05 16.79
C THR A 34 50.10 64.44 16.17
N ASP A 35 50.11 65.17 15.05
CA ASP A 35 48.90 65.47 14.28
C ASP A 35 48.32 64.17 13.68
N PRO A 36 46.99 63.92 13.78
CA PRO A 36 46.36 62.71 13.25
C PRO A 36 46.55 62.49 11.75
N PHE A 37 46.93 63.51 10.99
CA PHE A 37 47.31 63.39 9.58
C PHE A 37 48.51 62.44 9.38
N PHE A 38 49.47 62.41 10.32
CA PHE A 38 50.62 61.53 10.23
C PHE A 38 50.27 60.12 10.73
N THR A 39 50.45 59.13 9.86
CA THR A 39 50.41 57.73 10.28
C THR A 39 51.77 57.31 10.82
N ALA A 40 51.85 57.05 12.12
CA ALA A 40 53.09 56.58 12.73
C ALA A 40 53.49 55.21 12.16
N THR A 41 54.75 55.08 11.76
CA THR A 41 55.32 53.85 11.23
C THR A 41 56.63 53.51 11.95
N THR A 42 57.09 52.28 11.83
CA THR A 42 58.37 51.82 12.37
C THR A 42 59.54 51.96 11.39
N TYR A 43 59.27 52.10 10.09
CA TYR A 43 60.26 52.14 9.02
C TYR A 43 60.59 53.57 8.55
N ARG A 44 61.82 53.78 8.07
CA ARG A 44 62.31 55.05 7.51
C ARG A 44 62.18 55.06 5.99
N GLY A 45 61.56 56.12 5.45
CA GLY A 45 61.30 56.28 4.02
C GLY A 45 59.85 55.96 3.66
N ALA A 46 59.52 56.03 2.36
CA ALA A 46 58.15 55.86 1.87
C ALA A 46 57.68 54.39 1.80
N PHE A 47 58.57 53.42 1.93
CA PHE A 47 58.26 52.00 1.75
C PHE A 47 58.70 51.19 2.97
N GLY A 48 57.75 50.50 3.58
CA GLY A 48 57.99 49.45 4.58
C GLY A 48 57.90 48.09 3.94
N SER A 49 57.19 47.15 4.58
CA SER A 49 56.84 45.86 3.96
C SER A 49 55.71 45.95 2.94
N ASN A 50 55.01 47.09 2.84
CA ASN A 50 53.89 47.31 1.91
C ASN A 50 54.32 48.20 0.72
N ASN A 51 53.95 47.80 -0.50
CA ASN A 51 54.18 48.57 -1.71
C ASN A 51 52.93 49.36 -2.10
N TRP A 52 52.76 50.55 -1.52
CA TRP A 52 51.59 51.41 -1.77
C TRP A 52 51.54 52.01 -3.19
N SER A 53 52.61 51.93 -3.98
CA SER A 53 52.61 52.38 -5.37
C SER A 53 52.03 51.34 -6.34
N ALA A 54 51.77 50.12 -5.87
CA ALA A 54 51.16 49.08 -6.68
C ALA A 54 49.75 49.50 -7.16
N CYS A 55 49.42 49.20 -8.42
CA CYS A 55 48.07 49.28 -9.03
C CYS A 55 47.50 50.64 -9.38
N TRP A 56 48.26 51.71 -9.23
CA TRP A 56 47.83 53.03 -9.68
C TRP A 56 48.96 53.83 -10.32
N CYS A 57 50.21 53.53 -9.97
CA CYS A 57 51.37 54.19 -10.55
C CYS A 57 51.83 53.44 -11.81
N GLU A 58 51.81 54.13 -12.96
CA GLU A 58 52.38 53.64 -14.22
C GLU A 58 53.85 54.05 -14.28
N TRP A 59 54.74 53.04 -14.29
CA TRP A 59 56.19 53.24 -14.27
C TRP A 59 56.80 53.18 -15.67
N ASP A 60 56.05 52.74 -16.68
CA ASP A 60 56.40 52.82 -18.10
C ASP A 60 55.34 53.57 -18.90
N PRO A 61 55.20 54.90 -18.68
CA PRO A 61 54.19 55.71 -19.36
C PRO A 61 54.44 55.85 -20.86
N ILE A 62 55.63 55.47 -21.35
CA ILE A 62 55.97 55.57 -22.79
C ILE A 62 55.28 54.45 -23.57
N ASN A 63 55.24 53.24 -22.99
CA ASN A 63 54.68 52.06 -23.65
C ASN A 63 53.24 51.73 -23.19
N ALA A 64 52.69 52.48 -22.23
CA ALA A 64 51.33 52.28 -21.75
C ALA A 64 50.26 52.70 -22.79
N ASP A 65 49.27 51.84 -23.04
CA ASP A 65 48.15 52.11 -23.94
C ASP A 65 46.99 52.81 -23.21
N TYR A 66 46.99 54.14 -23.29
CA TYR A 66 45.98 55.00 -22.66
C TYR A 66 44.64 55.05 -23.39
N ASN A 67 44.46 54.36 -24.53
CA ASN A 67 43.20 54.37 -25.27
C ASN A 67 42.17 53.36 -24.71
N THR A 68 42.57 52.52 -23.75
CA THR A 68 41.68 51.58 -23.07
C THR A 68 41.18 52.19 -21.76
N VAL A 69 39.93 52.69 -21.75
CA VAL A 69 39.30 53.27 -20.55
C VAL A 69 38.22 52.33 -20.01
N PRO A 70 38.25 51.97 -18.71
CA PRO A 70 39.28 52.28 -17.70
C PRO A 70 40.53 51.40 -17.85
N VAL A 71 41.69 51.92 -17.46
CA VAL A 71 42.93 51.12 -17.37
C VAL A 71 42.81 50.18 -16.17
N VAL A 72 42.48 48.91 -16.44
CA VAL A 72 42.31 47.86 -15.43
C VAL A 72 43.63 47.11 -15.26
N TYR A 73 44.38 47.42 -14.20
CA TYR A 73 45.67 46.77 -13.93
C TYR A 73 45.56 45.34 -13.39
N ILE A 74 44.37 44.95 -12.92
CA ILE A 74 44.03 43.58 -12.55
C ILE A 74 42.52 43.36 -12.71
N THR A 75 42.13 42.28 -13.40
CA THR A 75 40.72 41.89 -13.52
C THR A 75 40.29 41.11 -12.29
N LYS A 76 39.02 41.28 -11.88
CA LYS A 76 38.43 40.47 -10.82
C LYS A 76 38.48 38.98 -11.20
N PRO A 77 39.09 38.09 -10.39
CA PRO A 77 39.16 36.68 -10.73
C PRO A 77 37.76 36.04 -10.63
N ALA A 78 37.40 35.21 -11.60
CA ALA A 78 36.17 34.42 -11.58
C ALA A 78 36.50 32.95 -11.24
N ILE A 79 35.88 32.41 -10.19
CA ILE A 79 36.06 31.01 -9.81
C ILE A 79 35.23 30.12 -10.74
N THR A 80 35.82 29.06 -11.28
CA THR A 80 35.11 28.02 -12.04
C THR A 80 35.13 26.70 -11.26
N ALA A 81 33.98 26.03 -11.16
CA ALA A 81 33.87 24.72 -10.53
C ALA A 81 34.08 23.61 -11.56
N GLY A 82 34.91 22.61 -11.23
CA GLY A 82 35.12 21.41 -12.04
C GLY A 82 34.02 20.36 -11.88
N GLY A 83 32.95 20.65 -11.14
CA GLY A 83 31.83 19.75 -10.85
C GLY A 83 30.71 20.46 -10.09
N PRO A 84 29.70 19.72 -9.61
CA PRO A 84 28.58 20.27 -8.84
C PRO A 84 29.05 21.00 -7.57
N LEU A 85 28.43 22.14 -7.27
CA LEU A 85 28.68 22.91 -6.04
C LEU A 85 27.83 22.43 -4.86
N THR A 86 26.85 21.56 -5.14
CA THR A 86 26.01 20.89 -4.15
C THR A 86 26.26 19.39 -4.27
N PHE A 87 26.67 18.75 -3.18
CA PHE A 87 26.94 17.31 -3.13
C PHE A 87 26.73 16.74 -1.73
N CYS A 88 26.68 15.41 -1.61
CA CYS A 88 26.51 14.73 -0.32
C CYS A 88 27.80 14.67 0.49
N GLN A 89 27.68 14.53 1.81
CA GLN A 89 28.80 14.34 2.72
C GLN A 89 29.74 13.22 2.23
N GLY A 90 31.05 13.51 2.19
CA GLY A 90 32.08 12.62 1.61
C GLY A 90 32.44 12.95 0.15
N GLY A 91 31.61 13.74 -0.55
CA GLY A 91 31.92 14.28 -1.86
C GLY A 91 32.93 15.44 -1.82
N SER A 92 33.36 15.88 -3.00
CA SER A 92 34.18 17.08 -3.15
C SER A 92 34.02 17.73 -4.51
N VAL A 93 34.38 19.01 -4.60
CA VAL A 93 34.47 19.76 -5.85
C VAL A 93 35.84 20.42 -5.97
N THR A 94 36.38 20.47 -7.19
CA THR A 94 37.57 21.27 -7.47
C THR A 94 37.15 22.67 -7.89
N LEU A 95 37.59 23.69 -7.16
CA LEU A 95 37.43 25.09 -7.53
C LEU A 95 38.73 25.59 -8.18
N ASN A 96 38.62 26.23 -9.34
CA ASN A 96 39.75 26.73 -10.11
C ASN A 96 39.68 28.25 -10.22
N ALA A 97 40.78 28.92 -9.89
CA ALA A 97 41.00 30.32 -10.24
C ALA A 97 41.61 30.44 -11.65
N PRO A 98 41.47 31.58 -12.34
CA PRO A 98 42.10 31.80 -13.64
C PRO A 98 43.62 31.73 -13.53
N ALA A 99 44.29 31.19 -14.55
CA ALA A 99 45.75 31.13 -14.61
C ALA A 99 46.38 32.52 -14.86
N GLY A 100 47.69 32.67 -14.60
CA GLY A 100 48.45 33.87 -14.94
C GLY A 100 48.77 34.81 -13.78
N PHE A 101 48.38 34.48 -12.54
CA PHE A 101 48.74 35.23 -11.33
C PHE A 101 49.98 34.66 -10.63
N SER A 102 50.75 35.54 -9.99
CA SER A 102 51.94 35.20 -9.22
C SER A 102 51.64 34.60 -7.85
N PHE A 103 50.49 34.95 -7.26
CA PHE A 103 50.02 34.36 -6.00
C PHE A 103 48.52 34.12 -6.01
N TYR A 104 48.10 33.06 -5.32
CA TYR A 104 46.70 32.75 -5.01
C TYR A 104 46.60 32.60 -3.49
N ASN A 105 45.54 33.12 -2.90
CA ASN A 105 45.24 32.95 -1.48
C ASN A 105 43.73 32.77 -1.32
N TRP A 106 43.32 31.55 -1.07
CA TRP A 106 41.92 31.18 -0.88
C TRP A 106 41.46 31.51 0.55
N SER A 107 40.16 31.73 0.74
CA SER A 107 39.58 32.02 2.07
C SER A 107 39.78 30.91 3.10
N ASN A 108 40.10 29.69 2.66
CA ASN A 108 40.47 28.56 3.52
C ASN A 108 41.99 28.43 3.77
N GLY A 109 42.79 29.41 3.32
CA GLY A 109 44.24 29.48 3.52
C GLY A 109 45.09 28.72 2.49
N ALA A 110 44.48 28.06 1.50
CA ALA A 110 45.23 27.38 0.44
C ALA A 110 45.81 28.37 -0.58
N THR A 111 46.93 28.00 -1.21
CA THR A 111 47.70 28.90 -2.10
C THR A 111 47.87 28.40 -3.55
N GLY A 112 47.27 27.25 -3.88
CA GLY A 112 47.26 26.74 -5.25
C GLY A 112 46.30 27.50 -6.16
N GLN A 113 46.52 27.45 -7.48
CA GLN A 113 45.56 27.97 -8.46
C GLN A 113 44.20 27.28 -8.34
N SER A 114 44.19 26.00 -7.99
CA SER A 114 43.00 25.19 -7.76
C SER A 114 43.00 24.62 -6.34
N ILE A 115 41.80 24.42 -5.78
CA ILE A 115 41.60 23.78 -4.48
C ILE A 115 40.53 22.69 -4.58
N VAL A 116 40.70 21.62 -3.82
CA VAL A 116 39.64 20.61 -3.61
C VAL A 116 38.91 20.95 -2.32
N VAL A 117 37.59 21.10 -2.41
CA VAL A 117 36.71 21.49 -1.32
C VAL A 117 35.73 20.37 -1.02
N ASN A 118 35.63 19.99 0.25
CA ASN A 118 34.73 18.95 0.76
C ASN A 118 33.87 19.42 1.94
N ALA A 119 33.95 20.71 2.31
CA ALA A 119 33.19 21.31 3.38
C ALA A 119 32.22 22.37 2.83
N ALA A 120 31.05 22.48 3.44
CA ALA A 120 30.11 23.55 3.11
C ALA A 120 30.68 24.90 3.53
N GLY A 121 30.51 25.91 2.69
CA GLY A 121 31.05 27.23 2.97
C GLY A 121 31.07 28.15 1.77
N SER A 122 31.46 29.39 2.01
CA SER A 122 31.63 30.39 0.98
C SER A 122 33.12 30.60 0.72
N TYR A 123 33.55 30.37 -0.52
CA TYR A 123 34.95 30.41 -0.91
C TYR A 123 35.24 31.63 -1.78
N THR A 124 36.29 32.37 -1.44
CA THR A 124 36.85 33.44 -2.27
C THR A 124 38.32 33.16 -2.53
N VAL A 125 38.87 33.72 -3.60
CA VAL A 125 40.31 33.72 -3.87
C VAL A 125 40.79 35.15 -4.05
N THR A 126 41.85 35.50 -3.33
CA THR A 126 42.64 36.70 -3.57
C THR A 126 43.78 36.32 -4.49
N VAL A 127 43.90 36.98 -5.63
CA VAL A 127 45.01 36.76 -6.58
C VAL A 127 45.89 37.99 -6.65
N VAL A 128 47.20 37.77 -6.81
CA VAL A 128 48.17 38.85 -7.01
C VAL A 128 48.88 38.66 -8.34
N ASN A 129 48.80 39.64 -9.24
CA ASN A 129 49.53 39.59 -10.49
C ASN A 129 51.01 39.95 -10.30
N ASP A 130 51.77 39.89 -11.39
CA ASP A 130 53.20 40.15 -11.36
C ASP A 130 53.53 41.60 -10.98
N ARG A 131 52.64 42.57 -11.22
CA ARG A 131 52.74 43.98 -10.80
C ARG A 131 52.46 44.22 -9.32
N GLY A 132 52.18 43.18 -8.55
CA GLY A 132 51.84 43.28 -7.14
C GLY A 132 50.40 43.70 -6.88
N CYS A 133 49.54 43.66 -7.90
CA CYS A 133 48.13 44.01 -7.75
C CYS A 133 47.30 42.88 -7.22
N SER A 134 46.50 43.17 -6.19
CA SER A 134 45.57 42.21 -5.60
C SER A 134 44.14 42.47 -6.05
N SER A 135 43.41 41.40 -6.36
CA SER A 135 41.96 41.44 -6.53
C SER A 135 41.32 40.20 -5.89
N VAL A 136 40.06 40.34 -5.47
CA VAL A 136 39.31 39.27 -4.78
C VAL A 136 38.13 38.85 -5.66
N SER A 137 37.92 37.55 -5.77
CA SER A 137 36.77 37.00 -6.50
C SER A 137 35.44 37.34 -5.83
N ASP A 138 34.34 37.16 -6.55
CA ASP A 138 33.06 36.92 -5.88
C ASP A 138 33.11 35.62 -5.09
N ALA A 139 32.28 35.53 -4.06
CA ALA A 139 32.21 34.35 -3.23
C ALA A 139 31.40 33.26 -3.94
N ILE A 140 31.93 32.04 -3.99
CA ILE A 140 31.23 30.86 -4.50
C ILE A 140 30.77 30.01 -3.32
N ALA A 141 29.47 29.71 -3.27
CA ALA A 141 28.89 28.88 -2.22
C ALA A 141 29.01 27.40 -2.59
N VAL A 142 29.56 26.60 -1.67
CA VAL A 142 29.56 25.14 -1.72
C VAL A 142 28.60 24.64 -0.65
N VAL A 143 27.69 23.75 -1.04
CA VAL A 143 26.70 23.13 -0.15
C VAL A 143 27.01 21.65 -0.02
N VAL A 144 27.12 21.17 1.22
CA VAL A 144 27.31 19.76 1.52
C VAL A 144 26.09 19.27 2.27
N ASN A 145 25.31 18.42 1.62
CA ASN A 145 24.10 17.84 2.21
C ASN A 145 24.49 16.70 3.15
N PRO A 146 23.94 16.65 4.38
CA PRO A 146 24.21 15.55 5.30
C PRO A 146 23.67 14.23 4.71
N SER A 147 24.46 13.18 4.84
CA SER A 147 24.00 11.83 4.53
C SER A 147 23.15 11.30 5.69
N PRO A 148 22.10 10.49 5.40
CA PRO A 148 21.39 9.78 6.45
C PRO A 148 22.34 8.77 7.13
N ASN A 149 21.90 8.24 8.27
CA ASN A 149 22.53 7.10 8.92
C ASN A 149 21.52 5.94 8.84
N ALA A 150 21.80 4.96 7.99
CA ALA A 150 20.98 3.77 7.84
C ALA A 150 21.22 2.81 9.02
N ASN A 151 20.15 2.36 9.67
CA ASN A 151 20.23 1.34 10.70
C ASN A 151 18.88 0.65 10.92
N PHE A 152 18.92 -0.57 11.43
CA PHE A 152 17.72 -1.32 11.79
C PHE A 152 17.99 -2.40 12.84
N ASN A 153 16.96 -2.79 13.59
CA ASN A 153 16.95 -3.99 14.42
C ASN A 153 16.08 -5.06 13.79
N TYR A 154 16.25 -6.31 14.24
CA TYR A 154 15.42 -7.42 13.80
C TYR A 154 15.11 -8.40 14.94
N SER A 155 14.02 -9.15 14.78
CA SER A 155 13.70 -10.30 15.62
C SER A 155 13.25 -11.48 14.74
N VAL A 156 13.86 -12.64 14.95
CA VAL A 156 13.55 -13.88 14.22
C VAL A 156 12.55 -14.71 15.02
N ASN A 157 11.48 -15.17 14.39
CA ASN A 157 10.49 -16.09 14.93
C ASN A 157 10.21 -17.20 13.89
N GLY A 158 10.98 -18.29 13.96
CA GLY A 158 10.90 -19.38 12.99
C GLY A 158 11.25 -18.91 11.57
N ALA A 159 10.28 -18.95 10.66
CA ALA A 159 10.41 -18.48 9.28
C ALA A 159 10.19 -16.98 9.12
N THR A 160 9.60 -16.31 10.12
CA THR A 160 9.22 -14.90 10.04
C THR A 160 10.24 -14.02 10.76
N VAL A 161 10.66 -12.93 10.10
CA VAL A 161 11.56 -11.91 10.65
C VAL A 161 10.85 -10.57 10.63
N VAL A 162 10.80 -9.91 11.79
CA VAL A 162 10.30 -8.54 11.92
C VAL A 162 11.49 -7.59 11.93
N PHE A 163 11.46 -6.58 11.07
CA PHE A 163 12.48 -5.54 10.93
C PHE A 163 11.95 -4.21 11.44
N THR A 164 12.72 -3.60 12.36
CA THR A 164 12.45 -2.29 12.93
C THR A 164 13.51 -1.31 12.47
N ASN A 165 13.15 -0.37 11.60
CA ASN A 165 14.06 0.68 11.15
C ASN A 165 14.41 1.63 12.29
N THR A 166 15.70 1.93 12.43
CA THR A 166 16.26 2.87 13.40
C THR A 166 17.13 3.93 12.73
N SER A 167 16.99 4.10 11.42
CA SER A 167 17.72 5.07 10.61
C SER A 167 17.40 6.51 11.03
N SER A 168 18.33 7.43 10.82
CA SER A 168 18.16 8.87 11.07
C SER A 168 18.54 9.71 9.85
N GLY A 169 17.90 10.87 9.68
CA GLY A 169 18.20 11.80 8.57
C GLY A 169 17.70 11.36 7.18
N ALA A 170 16.91 10.29 7.10
CA ALA A 170 16.34 9.77 5.86
C ALA A 170 14.88 10.19 5.67
N ALA A 171 14.49 10.41 4.42
CA ALA A 171 13.13 10.66 3.95
C ALA A 171 12.47 9.41 3.34
N THR A 172 13.25 8.52 2.72
CA THR A 172 12.76 7.27 2.12
C THR A 172 13.68 6.08 2.43
N TYR A 173 13.16 4.86 2.25
CA TYR A 173 13.81 3.60 2.59
C TYR A 173 13.66 2.59 1.45
N SER A 174 14.66 1.73 1.28
CA SER A 174 14.62 0.59 0.37
C SER A 174 15.32 -0.61 1.00
N TRP A 175 14.60 -1.71 1.16
CA TRP A 175 15.05 -2.97 1.71
C TRP A 175 15.33 -3.96 0.59
N ASN A 176 16.45 -4.67 0.69
CA ASN A 176 16.70 -5.95 0.03
C ASN A 176 16.74 -7.01 1.12
N LEU A 177 15.84 -8.00 1.05
CA LEU A 177 15.65 -9.00 2.11
C LEU A 177 16.59 -10.21 1.95
N GLY A 178 17.43 -10.24 0.92
CA GLY A 178 18.45 -11.27 0.76
C GLY A 178 17.96 -12.59 0.15
N ASP A 179 16.66 -12.69 -0.15
CA ASP A 179 15.99 -13.85 -0.78
C ASP A 179 15.40 -13.52 -2.16
N GLY A 180 15.73 -12.34 -2.70
CA GLY A 180 15.17 -11.80 -3.93
C GLY A 180 13.99 -10.84 -3.74
N ASN A 181 13.42 -10.77 -2.53
CA ASN A 181 12.34 -9.84 -2.21
C ASN A 181 12.87 -8.45 -1.79
N THR A 182 12.07 -7.42 -2.01
CA THR A 182 12.38 -6.03 -1.65
C THR A 182 11.17 -5.35 -0.99
N SER A 183 11.40 -4.23 -0.29
CA SER A 183 10.34 -3.42 0.32
C SER A 183 10.77 -1.97 0.47
N THR A 184 9.83 -1.04 0.54
CA THR A 184 10.06 0.40 0.80
C THR A 184 9.46 0.85 2.12
N ALA A 185 8.83 -0.06 2.88
CA ALA A 185 8.17 0.26 4.13
C ALA A 185 9.17 0.73 5.21
N PRO A 186 8.80 1.66 6.09
CA PRO A 186 9.64 2.08 7.21
C PRO A 186 9.84 0.98 8.25
N GLY A 187 9.07 -0.10 8.22
CA GLY A 187 9.28 -1.32 9.00
C GLY A 187 8.46 -2.43 8.36
N LEU A 188 8.86 -3.69 8.51
CA LEU A 188 8.18 -4.80 7.85
C LEU A 188 8.32 -6.12 8.62
N SER A 189 7.38 -7.03 8.38
CA SER A 189 7.50 -8.43 8.74
C SER A 189 7.61 -9.23 7.45
N HIS A 190 8.58 -10.15 7.37
CA HIS A 190 8.81 -10.98 6.19
C HIS A 190 8.98 -12.44 6.56
N THR A 191 8.38 -13.35 5.79
CA THR A 191 8.46 -14.80 6.01
C THR A 191 9.27 -15.44 4.88
N TYR A 192 10.34 -16.15 5.24
CA TYR A 192 11.26 -16.77 4.28
C TYR A 192 10.84 -18.20 3.94
N SER A 193 10.84 -18.55 2.64
CA SER A 193 10.49 -19.89 2.13
C SER A 193 11.55 -20.96 2.36
N THR A 194 12.78 -20.57 2.63
CA THR A 194 13.90 -21.49 2.80
C THR A 194 14.60 -21.21 4.12
N ALA A 195 15.02 -22.28 4.79
CA ALA A 195 15.90 -22.13 5.94
C ALA A 195 17.27 -21.60 5.47
N GLY A 196 17.86 -20.67 6.21
CA GLY A 196 19.17 -20.13 5.87
C GLY A 196 19.52 -18.84 6.61
N ASP A 197 20.70 -18.33 6.25
CA ASP A 197 21.17 -17.02 6.66
C ASP A 197 20.92 -16.04 5.51
N PHE A 198 20.25 -14.93 5.79
CA PHE A 198 19.89 -13.93 4.78
C PHE A 198 20.62 -12.62 5.04
N THR A 199 21.29 -12.08 4.02
CA THR A 199 21.90 -10.75 4.10
C THR A 199 20.87 -9.69 3.73
N VAL A 200 20.34 -9.00 4.73
CA VAL A 200 19.34 -7.94 4.56
C VAL A 200 20.03 -6.60 4.53
N CYS A 201 19.74 -5.78 3.52
CA CYS A 201 20.29 -4.44 3.37
C CYS A 201 19.17 -3.39 3.37
N LEU A 202 19.30 -2.37 4.21
CA LEU A 202 18.46 -1.18 4.23
C LEU A 202 19.23 0.00 3.64
N THR A 203 18.73 0.54 2.54
CA THR A 203 19.17 1.82 1.97
C THR A 203 18.26 2.92 2.48
N ALA A 204 18.82 3.91 3.18
CA ALA A 204 18.12 5.09 3.65
C ALA A 204 18.52 6.30 2.78
N THR A 205 17.56 7.09 2.31
CA THR A 205 17.82 8.24 1.41
C THR A 205 17.27 9.53 2.03
N SER A 206 18.09 10.57 2.15
CA SER A 206 17.66 11.88 2.67
C SER A 206 16.85 12.67 1.65
N ALA A 207 16.15 13.72 2.10
CA ALA A 207 15.37 14.60 1.23
C ALA A 207 16.21 15.27 0.12
N ALA A 208 17.52 15.42 0.35
CA ALA A 208 18.45 15.99 -0.62
C ALA A 208 19.03 14.95 -1.61
N GLY A 209 18.55 13.69 -1.55
CA GLY A 209 18.99 12.59 -2.40
C GLY A 209 20.27 11.88 -1.95
N CYS A 210 20.75 12.14 -0.73
CA CYS A 210 21.94 11.45 -0.20
C CYS A 210 21.57 10.10 0.39
N THR A 211 22.35 9.06 0.11
CA THR A 211 22.06 7.69 0.54
C THR A 211 23.07 7.17 1.54
N ASP A 212 22.62 6.29 2.43
CA ASP A 212 23.45 5.43 3.27
C ASP A 212 22.86 4.02 3.29
N VAL A 213 23.70 3.00 3.48
CA VAL A 213 23.28 1.59 3.41
C VAL A 213 23.84 0.82 4.59
N GLU A 214 22.95 0.13 5.30
CA GLU A 214 23.31 -0.81 6.36
C GLU A 214 22.90 -2.22 5.95
N CYS A 215 23.81 -3.19 6.07
CA CYS A 215 23.53 -4.59 5.81
C CYS A 215 23.79 -5.45 7.05
N LYS A 216 22.83 -6.31 7.41
CA LYS A 216 22.97 -7.28 8.51
C LYS A 216 22.65 -8.69 8.01
N THR A 217 23.49 -9.64 8.36
CA THR A 217 23.17 -11.07 8.19
C THR A 217 22.19 -11.48 9.29
N ILE A 218 21.06 -12.04 8.89
CA ILE A 218 20.03 -12.58 9.76
C ILE A 218 20.25 -14.09 9.83
N PRO A 219 20.82 -14.61 10.93
CA PRO A 219 21.19 -16.01 11.01
C PRO A 219 20.00 -16.89 11.41
N GLY A 220 19.98 -18.12 10.90
CA GLY A 220 19.12 -19.18 11.44
C GLY A 220 17.63 -18.96 11.21
N VAL A 221 17.24 -18.30 10.13
CA VAL A 221 15.85 -18.30 9.68
C VAL A 221 15.49 -19.73 9.29
N GLN A 222 14.36 -20.23 9.77
CA GLN A 222 13.89 -21.60 9.49
C GLN A 222 12.89 -21.59 8.33
N ALA A 223 12.74 -22.71 7.63
CA ALA A 223 11.57 -22.86 6.75
C ALA A 223 10.32 -23.10 7.61
N PRO A 224 9.10 -22.82 7.10
CA PRO A 224 7.87 -23.22 7.78
C PRO A 224 7.91 -24.69 8.15
N THR A 225 7.46 -25.01 9.37
CA THR A 225 7.48 -26.40 9.84
C THR A 225 6.39 -27.19 9.11
N GLN A 226 6.75 -28.35 8.55
CA GLN A 226 5.78 -29.25 7.95
C GLN A 226 5.19 -30.17 9.02
N VAL A 227 3.87 -30.12 9.20
CA VAL A 227 3.14 -30.93 10.17
C VAL A 227 2.34 -31.99 9.42
N ILE A 228 2.74 -33.25 9.57
CA ILE A 228 2.05 -34.38 8.94
C ILE A 228 0.81 -34.74 9.76
N ILE A 229 -0.35 -34.71 9.11
CA ILE A 229 -1.65 -35.10 9.66
C ILE A 229 -2.02 -36.46 9.05
N ASN A 230 -1.73 -37.53 9.80
CA ASN A 230 -2.00 -38.91 9.39
C ASN A 230 -3.00 -39.65 10.30
N SER A 231 -3.44 -39.00 11.39
CA SER A 231 -4.45 -39.51 12.33
C SER A 231 -5.60 -38.53 12.47
N ASP A 232 -6.72 -39.03 13.02
CA ASP A 232 -7.90 -38.22 13.29
C ASP A 232 -7.64 -37.15 14.36
N ILE A 233 -8.39 -36.06 14.26
CA ILE A 233 -8.40 -34.94 15.18
C ILE A 233 -9.58 -35.14 16.12
N THR A 234 -9.30 -35.54 17.36
CA THR A 234 -10.32 -35.96 18.34
C THR A 234 -10.55 -34.94 19.46
N THR A 235 -9.79 -33.84 19.45
CA THR A 235 -9.81 -32.75 20.42
C THR A 235 -9.66 -31.41 19.72
N ASN A 236 -10.12 -30.34 20.35
CA ASN A 236 -9.97 -28.99 19.80
C ASN A 236 -8.51 -28.72 19.44
N THR A 237 -8.29 -28.32 18.19
CA THR A 237 -6.96 -28.18 17.61
C THR A 237 -6.91 -26.89 16.81
N THR A 238 -5.79 -26.18 16.91
CA THR A 238 -5.54 -24.98 16.09
C THR A 238 -4.40 -25.27 15.13
N TRP A 239 -4.62 -24.94 13.87
CA TRP A 239 -3.60 -24.89 12.82
C TRP A 239 -3.20 -23.45 12.57
N THR A 240 -1.90 -23.17 12.66
CA THR A 240 -1.32 -21.83 12.64
C THR A 240 -0.65 -21.52 11.30
N ASP A 241 -0.45 -20.25 10.98
CA ASP A 241 0.10 -19.82 9.68
C ASP A 241 1.64 -19.96 9.57
N ASP A 242 2.32 -20.26 10.67
CA ASP A 242 3.76 -20.55 10.69
C ASP A 242 4.10 -22.01 10.30
N ASN A 243 3.07 -22.83 10.08
CA ASN A 243 3.17 -24.23 9.69
C ASN A 243 2.56 -24.49 8.30
N ILE A 244 3.05 -25.54 7.64
CA ILE A 244 2.39 -26.16 6.48
C ILE A 244 1.85 -27.51 6.94
N TYR A 245 0.54 -27.70 6.85
CA TYR A 245 -0.10 -28.96 7.23
C TYR A 245 -0.18 -29.88 6.02
N ILE A 246 0.17 -31.16 6.18
CA ILE A 246 0.13 -32.14 5.09
C ILE A 246 -0.80 -33.29 5.50
N LEU A 247 -1.94 -33.41 4.81
CA LEU A 247 -2.90 -34.49 4.98
C LEU A 247 -2.41 -35.74 4.25
N GLN A 248 -2.29 -36.85 4.97
CA GLN A 248 -1.86 -38.14 4.43
C GLN A 248 -2.66 -39.32 4.99
N GLY A 249 -2.75 -40.39 4.20
CA GLY A 249 -3.29 -41.67 4.65
C GLY A 249 -4.81 -41.78 4.60
N GLY A 250 -5.43 -41.35 3.50
CA GLY A 250 -6.87 -41.48 3.24
C GLY A 250 -7.71 -40.44 4.00
N CYS A 251 -8.93 -40.84 4.40
CA CYS A 251 -9.87 -39.98 5.12
C CYS A 251 -9.33 -39.60 6.52
N LYS A 252 -9.16 -38.31 6.80
CA LYS A 252 -8.81 -37.76 8.12
C LYS A 252 -10.03 -37.10 8.73
N TYR A 253 -10.44 -37.55 9.92
CA TYR A 253 -11.68 -37.09 10.51
C TYR A 253 -11.44 -36.10 11.66
N VAL A 254 -12.25 -35.04 11.72
CA VAL A 254 -12.43 -34.21 12.92
C VAL A 254 -13.64 -34.74 13.67
N THR A 255 -13.42 -35.34 14.84
CA THR A 255 -14.41 -36.18 15.54
C THR A 255 -14.64 -35.70 16.97
N ASN A 256 -15.51 -36.41 17.71
CA ASN A 256 -15.72 -36.20 19.14
C ASN A 256 -16.19 -34.78 19.50
N ASN A 257 -17.03 -34.20 18.65
CA ASN A 257 -17.54 -32.82 18.77
C ASN A 257 -16.42 -31.78 18.93
N SER A 258 -15.24 -32.06 18.36
CA SER A 258 -14.10 -31.15 18.44
C SER A 258 -14.20 -30.06 17.38
N THR A 259 -13.47 -28.96 17.63
CA THR A 259 -13.32 -27.86 16.68
C THR A 259 -11.90 -27.81 16.14
N LEU A 260 -11.77 -27.84 14.82
CA LEU A 260 -10.54 -27.51 14.11
C LEU A 260 -10.56 -26.02 13.74
N THR A 261 -9.70 -25.22 14.35
CA THR A 261 -9.53 -23.80 14.01
C THR A 261 -8.30 -23.63 13.12
N ILE A 262 -8.41 -22.86 12.04
CA ILE A 262 -7.32 -22.62 11.08
C ILE A 262 -7.10 -21.11 10.97
N GLU A 263 -5.87 -20.66 11.18
CA GLU A 263 -5.52 -19.24 11.13
C GLU A 263 -5.48 -18.69 9.69
N PRO A 264 -5.77 -17.39 9.49
CA PRO A 264 -5.70 -16.77 8.17
C PRO A 264 -4.30 -16.88 7.54
N GLY A 265 -4.24 -17.32 6.28
CA GLY A 265 -3.00 -17.50 5.52
C GLY A 265 -2.39 -18.89 5.66
N THR A 266 -2.93 -19.78 6.49
CA THR A 266 -2.43 -21.16 6.63
C THR A 266 -2.58 -21.94 5.32
N VAL A 267 -1.54 -22.72 5.00
CA VAL A 267 -1.50 -23.64 3.85
C VAL A 267 -1.64 -25.08 4.34
N ILE A 268 -2.58 -25.79 3.72
CA ILE A 268 -2.89 -27.20 3.93
C ILE A 268 -2.70 -27.93 2.59
N ARG A 269 -1.92 -29.00 2.59
CA ARG A 269 -1.60 -29.78 1.40
C ARG A 269 -2.16 -31.19 1.51
N GLY A 270 -2.88 -31.65 0.51
CA GLY A 270 -3.37 -33.01 0.41
C GLY A 270 -2.45 -33.91 -0.40
N GLU A 271 -2.28 -35.16 0.06
CA GLU A 271 -1.60 -36.21 -0.68
C GLU A 271 -2.44 -37.49 -0.62
N ALA A 272 -3.32 -37.68 -1.63
CA ALA A 272 -4.28 -38.79 -1.69
C ALA A 272 -5.06 -38.99 -0.37
N ALA A 273 -5.42 -37.88 0.27
CA ALA A 273 -6.13 -37.82 1.54
C ALA A 273 -7.28 -36.81 1.46
N ALA A 274 -8.28 -36.97 2.32
CA ALA A 274 -9.41 -36.05 2.44
C ALA A 274 -9.52 -35.56 3.88
N LEU A 275 -10.05 -34.35 4.09
CA LEU A 275 -10.38 -33.82 5.42
C LEU A 275 -11.89 -33.84 5.62
N ILE A 276 -12.36 -34.53 6.66
CA ILE A 276 -13.77 -34.74 6.93
C ILE A 276 -14.11 -34.15 8.29
N ILE A 277 -15.03 -33.19 8.31
CA ILE A 277 -15.64 -32.66 9.53
C ILE A 277 -16.87 -33.51 9.83
N GLN A 278 -16.81 -34.35 10.86
CA GLN A 278 -17.94 -35.21 11.21
C GLN A 278 -19.08 -34.42 11.85
N ARG A 279 -20.30 -34.94 11.70
CA ARG A 279 -21.52 -34.45 12.35
C ARG A 279 -21.27 -34.20 13.85
N GLY A 280 -21.51 -32.97 14.29
CA GLY A 280 -21.28 -32.49 15.66
C GLY A 280 -19.90 -31.84 15.91
N SER A 281 -18.90 -32.10 15.06
CA SER A 281 -17.62 -31.39 15.04
C SER A 281 -17.71 -30.12 14.20
N LYS A 282 -16.66 -29.27 14.27
CA LYS A 282 -16.62 -28.00 13.55
C LYS A 282 -15.28 -27.71 12.88
N ILE A 283 -15.33 -26.95 11.80
CA ILE A 283 -14.18 -26.26 11.21
C ILE A 283 -14.37 -24.75 11.30
N ILE A 284 -13.34 -24.03 11.76
CA ILE A 284 -13.30 -22.56 11.77
C ILE A 284 -12.11 -22.14 10.91
N ALA A 285 -12.37 -22.00 9.61
CA ALA A 285 -11.44 -21.48 8.62
C ALA A 285 -11.94 -20.10 8.17
N ASP A 286 -11.71 -19.08 9.02
CA ASP A 286 -12.16 -17.70 8.82
C ASP A 286 -10.97 -16.86 8.36
N GLY A 287 -10.57 -17.04 7.10
CA GLY A 287 -9.51 -16.28 6.45
C GLY A 287 -9.89 -14.82 6.22
N THR A 288 -9.00 -14.08 5.57
CA THR A 288 -9.28 -12.69 5.14
C THR A 288 -8.91 -12.52 3.67
N ALA A 289 -9.42 -11.48 3.01
CA ALA A 289 -9.08 -11.24 1.61
C ALA A 289 -7.55 -11.17 1.37
N ASN A 290 -6.83 -10.54 2.30
CA ASN A 290 -5.38 -10.43 2.26
C ASN A 290 -4.65 -11.71 2.70
N ARG A 291 -5.31 -12.61 3.43
CA ARG A 291 -4.70 -13.82 4.00
C ARG A 291 -5.69 -14.98 3.88
N PRO A 292 -5.99 -15.44 2.66
CA PRO A 292 -6.90 -16.57 2.45
C PRO A 292 -6.25 -17.86 2.95
N ILE A 293 -7.09 -18.80 3.37
CA ILE A 293 -6.66 -20.16 3.75
C ILE A 293 -6.65 -21.02 2.49
N VAL A 294 -5.60 -21.80 2.29
CA VAL A 294 -5.42 -22.59 1.05
C VAL A 294 -5.31 -24.07 1.36
N PHE A 295 -6.25 -24.85 0.83
CA PHE A 295 -6.16 -26.30 0.69
C PHE A 295 -5.74 -26.63 -0.73
N THR A 296 -4.64 -27.35 -0.93
CA THR A 296 -4.07 -27.59 -2.27
C THR A 296 -3.32 -28.91 -2.36
N SER A 297 -2.79 -29.24 -3.54
CA SER A 297 -1.98 -30.43 -3.78
C SER A 297 -0.62 -30.37 -3.07
N ASN A 298 -0.14 -31.49 -2.54
CA ASN A 298 1.23 -31.61 -2.02
C ASN A 298 2.30 -31.70 -3.14
N LYS A 299 1.90 -31.78 -4.42
CA LYS A 299 2.85 -31.79 -5.54
C LYS A 299 3.50 -30.41 -5.76
N PRO A 300 4.75 -30.37 -6.26
CA PRO A 300 5.42 -29.11 -6.60
C PRO A 300 4.62 -28.27 -7.62
N ALA A 301 4.80 -26.95 -7.56
CA ALA A 301 4.28 -26.04 -8.57
C ALA A 301 4.70 -26.49 -9.98
N GLY A 302 3.77 -26.43 -10.93
CA GLY A 302 3.92 -26.92 -12.31
C GLY A 302 3.65 -28.42 -12.49
N GLN A 303 3.43 -29.19 -11.42
CA GLN A 303 3.18 -30.65 -11.48
C GLN A 303 1.84 -31.08 -10.87
N ARG A 304 0.98 -30.11 -10.52
CA ARG A 304 -0.33 -30.34 -9.91
C ARG A 304 -1.35 -30.72 -10.97
N THR A 305 -2.26 -31.62 -10.63
CA THR A 305 -3.31 -32.11 -11.52
C THR A 305 -4.64 -32.22 -10.78
N PRO A 306 -5.80 -32.07 -11.47
CA PRO A 306 -7.09 -32.34 -10.86
C PRO A 306 -7.13 -33.71 -10.16
N GLY A 307 -7.72 -33.78 -8.97
CA GLY A 307 -7.82 -34.98 -8.15
C GLY A 307 -6.53 -35.46 -7.48
N ASP A 308 -5.58 -34.56 -7.22
CA ASP A 308 -4.36 -34.87 -6.47
C ASP A 308 -4.64 -35.29 -5.01
N TRP A 309 -5.78 -34.88 -4.46
CA TRP A 309 -6.25 -35.23 -3.12
C TRP A 309 -7.77 -35.23 -3.05
N GLY A 310 -8.34 -35.75 -1.95
CA GLY A 310 -9.76 -36.09 -1.85
C GLY A 310 -10.70 -34.97 -1.41
N GLY A 311 -10.21 -33.74 -1.21
CA GLY A 311 -11.07 -32.60 -0.90
C GLY A 311 -11.49 -32.43 0.57
N LEU A 312 -12.38 -31.46 0.77
CA LEU A 312 -12.91 -31.07 2.08
C LEU A 312 -14.39 -31.46 2.16
N LEU A 313 -14.72 -32.28 3.16
CA LEU A 313 -16.08 -32.76 3.39
C LEU A 313 -16.59 -32.24 4.73
N ILE A 314 -17.79 -31.67 4.73
CA ILE A 314 -18.47 -31.20 5.94
C ILE A 314 -19.78 -31.97 6.10
N MET A 315 -19.86 -32.79 7.15
CA MET A 315 -21.03 -33.58 7.47
C MET A 315 -21.81 -32.89 8.59
N GLY A 316 -23.03 -32.46 8.29
CA GLY A 316 -23.92 -31.78 9.22
C GLY A 316 -25.10 -32.64 9.68
N ASN A 317 -25.93 -32.04 10.52
CA ASN A 317 -27.12 -32.64 11.14
C ASN A 317 -28.45 -32.07 10.60
N ALA A 318 -28.42 -31.33 9.48
CA ALA A 318 -29.62 -30.80 8.84
C ALA A 318 -30.36 -31.90 8.05
N PRO A 319 -31.68 -31.71 7.81
CA PRO A 319 -32.48 -32.72 7.11
C PRO A 319 -32.00 -33.05 5.71
N ILE A 320 -32.15 -34.32 5.35
CA ILE A 320 -31.97 -34.86 4.00
C ILE A 320 -33.18 -35.74 3.68
N ASN A 321 -33.38 -36.06 2.40
CA ASN A 321 -34.56 -36.79 1.94
C ASN A 321 -34.37 -38.32 1.83
N VAL A 322 -33.18 -38.81 2.18
CA VAL A 322 -32.87 -40.24 2.22
C VAL A 322 -33.74 -40.93 3.28
N PRO A 323 -34.40 -42.06 2.97
CA PRO A 323 -35.22 -42.78 3.94
C PRO A 323 -34.43 -43.13 5.21
N GLY A 324 -34.91 -42.65 6.36
CA GLY A 324 -34.21 -42.76 7.65
C GLY A 324 -33.57 -41.47 8.13
N GLY A 325 -33.42 -40.47 7.24
CA GLY A 325 -32.93 -39.12 7.56
C GLY A 325 -31.43 -39.01 7.78
N GLU A 326 -30.67 -40.09 7.55
CA GLU A 326 -29.21 -40.08 7.59
C GLU A 326 -28.63 -41.13 6.63
N THR A 327 -27.41 -40.88 6.15
CA THR A 327 -26.65 -41.82 5.30
C THR A 327 -25.15 -41.55 5.42
N VAL A 328 -24.33 -42.38 4.77
CA VAL A 328 -22.88 -42.22 4.64
C VAL A 328 -22.58 -41.53 3.32
N VAL A 329 -21.61 -40.61 3.31
CA VAL A 329 -21.12 -39.98 2.07
C VAL A 329 -20.42 -41.00 1.18
N GLU A 330 -20.47 -40.78 -0.12
CA GLU A 330 -19.75 -41.59 -1.09
C GLU A 330 -18.22 -41.35 -1.07
N GLY A 331 -17.49 -42.01 -1.97
CA GLY A 331 -16.03 -41.87 -2.10
C GLY A 331 -15.19 -42.66 -1.09
N GLY A 332 -15.77 -43.64 -0.39
CA GLY A 332 -15.02 -44.63 0.43
C GLY A 332 -14.61 -44.15 1.83
N CYS A 333 -15.21 -43.06 2.34
CA CYS A 333 -15.04 -42.58 3.71
C CYS A 333 -16.16 -43.07 4.64
N ASP A 334 -16.20 -44.37 4.94
CA ASP A 334 -17.32 -45.06 5.61
C ASP A 334 -17.80 -44.48 6.97
N GLN A 335 -17.02 -43.60 7.61
CA GLN A 335 -17.36 -42.97 8.89
C GLN A 335 -17.96 -41.56 8.75
N ALA A 336 -18.09 -41.05 7.53
CA ALA A 336 -18.65 -39.74 7.24
C ALA A 336 -20.18 -39.83 7.11
N ILE A 337 -20.85 -39.92 8.27
CA ILE A 337 -22.32 -39.94 8.36
C ILE A 337 -22.85 -38.50 8.41
N TYR A 338 -23.85 -38.22 7.59
CA TYR A 338 -24.55 -36.92 7.55
C TYR A 338 -26.07 -37.08 7.53
N GLY A 339 -26.77 -35.95 7.66
CA GLY A 339 -28.21 -35.87 7.75
C GLY A 339 -28.68 -35.82 9.20
N GLY A 340 -29.94 -35.47 9.42
CA GLY A 340 -30.52 -35.35 10.74
C GLY A 340 -31.83 -34.57 10.72
N ASN A 341 -32.08 -33.82 11.78
CA ASN A 341 -33.34 -33.11 11.99
C ASN A 341 -33.15 -31.65 12.43
N GLU A 342 -31.96 -31.09 12.29
CA GLU A 342 -31.61 -29.74 12.77
C GLU A 342 -31.26 -28.81 11.60
N PRO A 343 -32.25 -28.15 10.97
CA PRO A 343 -32.02 -27.22 9.83
C PRO A 343 -31.08 -26.04 10.13
N ALA A 344 -30.85 -25.71 11.39
CA ALA A 344 -29.96 -24.64 11.80
C ALA A 344 -28.63 -25.17 12.37
N ASP A 345 -28.29 -26.45 12.07
CA ASP A 345 -27.00 -27.03 12.45
C ASP A 345 -25.83 -26.12 12.01
N ASN A 346 -24.79 -26.10 12.85
CA ASN A 346 -23.63 -25.23 12.66
C ASN A 346 -22.36 -26.08 12.73
N SER A 347 -21.84 -26.38 11.55
CA SER A 347 -20.58 -27.09 11.32
C SER A 347 -19.37 -26.15 11.26
N GLY A 348 -19.58 -24.83 11.42
CA GLY A 348 -18.53 -23.82 11.57
C GLY A 348 -18.52 -22.75 10.47
N ILE A 349 -17.32 -22.36 10.01
CA ILE A 349 -17.06 -21.24 9.11
C ILE A 349 -16.04 -21.66 8.05
N LEU A 350 -16.38 -21.47 6.77
CA LEU A 350 -15.44 -21.31 5.67
C LEU A 350 -15.58 -19.89 5.14
N ARG A 351 -14.56 -19.05 5.34
CA ARG A 351 -14.49 -17.70 4.77
C ARG A 351 -13.12 -17.40 4.18
N TYR A 352 -13.08 -16.89 2.94
CA TYR A 352 -11.84 -16.65 2.19
C TYR A 352 -10.96 -17.92 2.13
N VAL A 353 -11.55 -18.99 1.60
CA VAL A 353 -10.93 -20.32 1.53
C VAL A 353 -10.77 -20.71 0.06
N ARG A 354 -9.61 -21.23 -0.29
CA ARG A 354 -9.35 -21.86 -1.59
C ARG A 354 -9.16 -23.36 -1.43
N ILE A 355 -9.78 -24.14 -2.31
CA ILE A 355 -9.72 -25.60 -2.36
C ILE A 355 -9.30 -25.99 -3.78
N GLU A 356 -8.03 -26.35 -3.94
CA GLU A 356 -7.40 -26.51 -5.24
C GLU A 356 -7.00 -27.96 -5.48
N PHE A 357 -7.20 -28.47 -6.70
CA PHE A 357 -6.77 -29.81 -7.13
C PHE A 357 -7.37 -30.96 -6.32
N ALA A 358 -8.50 -30.71 -5.66
CA ALA A 358 -9.26 -31.69 -4.91
C ALA A 358 -10.07 -32.59 -5.84
N GLY A 359 -10.81 -33.54 -5.27
CA GLY A 359 -11.74 -34.42 -5.96
C GLY A 359 -11.09 -35.65 -6.59
N VAL A 360 -10.92 -36.73 -5.81
CA VAL A 360 -10.19 -37.94 -6.22
C VAL A 360 -11.16 -39.08 -6.55
N PRO A 361 -10.94 -39.81 -7.65
CA PRO A 361 -11.73 -41.00 -7.91
C PRO A 361 -11.32 -42.16 -7.00
N PHE A 362 -12.25 -42.63 -6.15
CA PHE A 362 -12.03 -43.84 -5.34
C PHE A 362 -12.29 -45.10 -6.18
N THR A 363 -13.39 -45.09 -6.93
CA THR A 363 -13.77 -46.05 -7.98
C THR A 363 -14.66 -45.33 -9.00
N PRO A 364 -14.81 -45.79 -10.25
CA PRO A 364 -15.65 -45.10 -11.24
C PRO A 364 -17.09 -44.90 -10.74
N ASN A 365 -17.62 -43.68 -10.82
CA ASN A 365 -18.94 -43.22 -10.35
C ASN A 365 -19.14 -43.35 -8.82
N ASN A 366 -18.08 -43.15 -8.06
CA ASN A 366 -18.04 -43.12 -6.60
C ASN A 366 -16.74 -42.40 -6.21
N GLU A 367 -16.79 -41.10 -6.33
CA GLU A 367 -15.67 -40.18 -6.24
C GLU A 367 -15.86 -39.23 -5.05
N LEU A 368 -14.80 -38.50 -4.68
CA LEU A 368 -14.91 -37.41 -3.72
C LEU A 368 -14.85 -36.10 -4.50
N ASN A 369 -15.45 -35.05 -3.93
CA ASN A 369 -15.58 -33.75 -4.58
C ASN A 369 -14.61 -32.71 -3.99
N SER A 370 -14.58 -31.51 -4.58
CA SER A 370 -13.72 -30.45 -4.04
C SER A 370 -14.23 -29.98 -2.68
N LEU A 371 -15.50 -29.54 -2.62
CA LEU A 371 -16.21 -29.26 -1.38
C LEU A 371 -17.52 -30.04 -1.35
N THR A 372 -17.58 -31.06 -0.49
CA THR A 372 -18.81 -31.82 -0.23
C THR A 372 -19.50 -31.31 1.03
N MET A 373 -20.80 -31.05 0.93
CA MET A 373 -21.64 -30.59 2.03
C MET A 373 -22.81 -31.54 2.22
N GLY A 374 -22.63 -32.52 3.09
CA GLY A 374 -23.70 -33.47 3.44
C GLY A 374 -24.52 -32.97 4.60
N GLY A 375 -25.81 -32.69 4.41
CA GLY A 375 -26.73 -32.28 5.47
C GLY A 375 -26.24 -31.08 6.29
N VAL A 376 -25.53 -30.14 5.68
CA VAL A 376 -24.98 -28.97 6.39
C VAL A 376 -26.09 -27.96 6.67
N GLY A 377 -26.17 -27.48 7.91
CA GLY A 377 -27.24 -26.57 8.34
C GLY A 377 -26.95 -25.08 8.06
N SER A 378 -28.01 -24.28 8.08
CA SER A 378 -27.99 -22.82 7.84
C SER A 378 -27.25 -22.02 8.91
N GLY A 379 -26.87 -22.65 10.03
CA GLY A 379 -26.00 -22.06 11.05
C GLY A 379 -24.52 -22.03 10.65
N THR A 380 -24.14 -22.69 9.56
CA THR A 380 -22.79 -22.73 9.00
C THR A 380 -22.56 -21.58 8.03
N ILE A 381 -21.39 -20.94 8.08
CA ILE A 381 -21.03 -19.84 7.16
C ILE A 381 -20.18 -20.40 6.03
N ILE A 382 -20.60 -20.20 4.79
CA ILE A 382 -19.83 -20.50 3.57
C ILE A 382 -19.79 -19.23 2.70
N GLU A 383 -18.68 -18.49 2.77
CA GLU A 383 -18.54 -17.19 2.12
C GLU A 383 -17.16 -17.05 1.46
N HIS A 384 -17.05 -16.52 0.24
CA HIS A 384 -15.74 -16.35 -0.42
C HIS A 384 -14.97 -17.67 -0.48
N VAL A 385 -15.55 -18.67 -1.15
CA VAL A 385 -14.93 -19.98 -1.34
C VAL A 385 -14.66 -20.19 -2.82
N GLN A 386 -13.40 -20.50 -3.14
CA GLN A 386 -12.97 -20.84 -4.49
C GLN A 386 -12.55 -22.30 -4.53
N THR A 387 -13.19 -23.09 -5.39
CA THR A 387 -12.69 -24.40 -5.79
C THR A 387 -12.00 -24.25 -7.14
N SER A 388 -10.91 -24.98 -7.37
CA SER A 388 -10.14 -24.85 -8.61
C SER A 388 -9.50 -26.15 -9.04
N PHE A 389 -9.62 -26.47 -10.33
CA PHE A 389 -9.08 -27.71 -10.89
C PHE A 389 -9.53 -28.95 -10.10
N GLY A 390 -10.80 -29.00 -9.67
CA GLY A 390 -11.37 -30.20 -9.07
C GLY A 390 -11.35 -31.35 -10.06
N GLY A 391 -10.99 -32.56 -9.63
CA GLY A 391 -11.03 -33.77 -10.45
C GLY A 391 -12.43 -34.34 -10.61
N ASP A 392 -13.38 -33.79 -9.86
CA ASP A 392 -14.80 -34.10 -9.84
C ASP A 392 -15.57 -32.79 -9.54
N ASP A 393 -16.79 -32.85 -9.02
CA ASP A 393 -17.61 -31.68 -8.75
C ASP A 393 -16.92 -30.64 -7.87
N ALA A 394 -17.17 -29.38 -8.19
CA ALA A 394 -16.62 -28.26 -7.45
C ALA A 394 -17.37 -28.07 -6.12
N PHE A 395 -18.68 -27.92 -6.16
CA PHE A 395 -19.54 -27.83 -4.98
C PHE A 395 -20.64 -28.85 -5.10
N GLU A 396 -20.77 -29.69 -4.08
CA GLU A 396 -21.77 -30.73 -4.05
C GLU A 396 -22.53 -30.68 -2.73
N TRP A 397 -23.85 -30.52 -2.82
CA TRP A 397 -24.75 -30.49 -1.68
C TRP A 397 -25.60 -31.75 -1.62
N PHE A 398 -25.25 -32.65 -0.71
CA PHE A 398 -26.10 -33.78 -0.34
C PHE A 398 -27.09 -33.35 0.75
N GLY A 399 -28.19 -32.72 0.35
CA GLY A 399 -29.22 -32.22 1.24
C GLY A 399 -28.78 -31.08 2.16
N GLY A 400 -29.57 -30.78 3.19
CA GLY A 400 -29.30 -29.70 4.15
C GLY A 400 -29.82 -28.34 3.71
N THR A 401 -29.40 -27.29 4.42
CA THR A 401 -29.98 -25.93 4.37
C THR A 401 -28.92 -24.84 4.44
N VAL A 402 -27.64 -25.19 4.27
CA VAL A 402 -26.53 -24.24 4.32
C VAL A 402 -26.68 -23.18 3.24
N ASN A 403 -26.44 -21.92 3.60
CA ASN A 403 -26.47 -20.81 2.67
C ASN A 403 -25.05 -20.44 2.22
N GLY A 404 -24.89 -19.96 1.00
CA GLY A 404 -23.60 -19.61 0.41
C GLY A 404 -23.57 -18.22 -0.23
N LYS A 405 -22.44 -17.51 -0.11
CA LYS A 405 -22.20 -16.28 -0.87
C LYS A 405 -20.79 -16.20 -1.44
N TRP A 406 -20.64 -15.60 -2.63
CA TRP A 406 -19.33 -15.42 -3.27
C TRP A 406 -18.61 -16.76 -3.49
N LEU A 407 -19.25 -17.64 -4.26
CA LEU A 407 -18.74 -18.98 -4.54
C LEU A 407 -18.14 -19.03 -5.96
N ILE A 408 -17.00 -19.69 -6.11
CA ILE A 408 -16.29 -19.79 -7.39
C ILE A 408 -15.95 -21.23 -7.70
N ALA A 409 -16.47 -21.77 -8.80
CA ALA A 409 -16.03 -23.02 -9.40
C ALA A 409 -15.16 -22.72 -10.62
N TYR A 410 -13.86 -22.98 -10.54
CA TYR A 410 -12.89 -22.61 -11.57
C TYR A 410 -12.20 -23.83 -12.18
N ARG A 411 -12.51 -24.14 -13.44
CA ARG A 411 -11.89 -25.20 -14.25
C ARG A 411 -11.97 -26.59 -13.61
N THR A 412 -13.09 -26.88 -12.95
CA THR A 412 -13.41 -28.23 -12.47
C THR A 412 -13.59 -29.17 -13.66
N VAL A 413 -13.27 -30.45 -13.45
CA VAL A 413 -13.37 -31.50 -14.47
C VAL A 413 -14.82 -31.90 -14.69
N ASP A 414 -15.62 -32.10 -13.64
CA ASP A 414 -17.04 -32.42 -13.78
C ASP A 414 -17.99 -31.23 -13.54
N ASP A 415 -19.00 -31.35 -12.68
CA ASP A 415 -20.04 -30.34 -12.56
C ASP A 415 -19.60 -29.20 -11.62
N MET A 416 -19.92 -27.97 -12.00
CA MET A 416 -19.52 -26.82 -11.17
C MET A 416 -20.30 -26.77 -9.85
N PHE A 417 -21.58 -27.10 -9.93
CA PHE A 417 -22.52 -27.08 -8.81
C PHE A 417 -23.51 -28.25 -8.97
N ASP A 418 -23.44 -29.21 -8.05
CA ASP A 418 -24.39 -30.32 -7.95
C ASP A 418 -25.20 -30.22 -6.65
N ALA A 419 -26.50 -30.38 -6.74
CA ALA A 419 -27.41 -30.40 -5.60
C ALA A 419 -28.39 -31.56 -5.69
N ASP A 420 -28.41 -32.37 -4.63
CA ASP A 420 -29.30 -33.50 -4.48
C ASP A 420 -29.73 -33.73 -3.01
N PHE A 421 -30.40 -34.85 -2.77
CA PHE A 421 -30.92 -35.33 -1.49
C PHE A 421 -31.65 -34.32 -0.60
N GLY A 422 -32.35 -33.37 -1.21
CA GLY A 422 -33.22 -32.45 -0.50
C GLY A 422 -32.55 -31.16 -0.05
N TYR A 423 -31.57 -30.65 -0.81
CA TYR A 423 -30.90 -29.40 -0.47
C TYR A 423 -31.85 -28.20 -0.65
N GLN A 424 -31.94 -27.34 0.37
CA GLN A 424 -32.87 -26.19 0.44
C GLN A 424 -32.17 -24.89 0.87
N GLY A 425 -30.88 -24.76 0.57
CA GLY A 425 -30.10 -23.58 0.93
C GLY A 425 -30.28 -22.43 -0.06
N LYS A 426 -29.81 -21.24 0.34
CA LYS A 426 -29.83 -20.02 -0.46
C LYS A 426 -28.43 -19.60 -0.88
N ASN A 427 -28.27 -19.19 -2.13
CA ASN A 427 -26.97 -18.90 -2.72
C ASN A 427 -26.98 -17.59 -3.53
N GLN A 428 -26.03 -16.69 -3.27
CA GLN A 428 -25.92 -15.42 -4.01
C GLN A 428 -24.49 -15.06 -4.42
N TRP A 429 -24.33 -14.53 -5.63
CA TRP A 429 -23.03 -14.20 -6.26
C TRP A 429 -22.17 -15.45 -6.45
N VAL A 430 -22.54 -16.23 -7.46
CA VAL A 430 -21.94 -17.52 -7.78
C VAL A 430 -21.31 -17.44 -9.16
N LEU A 431 -20.04 -17.83 -9.27
CA LEU A 431 -19.26 -17.79 -10.50
C LEU A 431 -18.81 -19.20 -10.88
N GLY A 432 -19.02 -19.58 -12.13
CA GLY A 432 -18.54 -20.83 -12.72
C GLY A 432 -17.78 -20.57 -14.00
N TYR A 433 -16.65 -21.24 -14.19
CA TYR A 433 -15.78 -21.07 -15.34
C TYR A 433 -15.19 -22.38 -15.83
N SER A 434 -15.48 -22.76 -17.08
CA SER A 434 -15.03 -24.01 -17.69
C SER A 434 -13.64 -23.91 -18.34
N ASP A 435 -12.91 -25.02 -18.35
CA ASP A 435 -11.73 -25.20 -19.18
C ASP A 435 -12.09 -25.91 -20.50
N PRO A 436 -11.75 -25.39 -21.68
CA PRO A 436 -12.13 -26.00 -22.95
C PRO A 436 -11.61 -27.43 -23.14
N ASN A 437 -10.58 -27.86 -22.42
CA ASN A 437 -9.96 -29.17 -22.55
C ASN A 437 -10.31 -30.15 -21.42
N LEU A 438 -10.72 -29.66 -20.24
CA LEU A 438 -11.05 -30.51 -19.09
C LEU A 438 -12.56 -30.72 -19.04
N ALA A 439 -13.01 -31.96 -19.17
CA ALA A 439 -14.38 -32.38 -18.96
C ALA A 439 -14.37 -33.86 -18.58
N ASP A 440 -15.25 -34.27 -17.66
CA ASP A 440 -15.36 -35.66 -17.23
C ASP A 440 -15.92 -36.54 -18.36
N VAL A 441 -15.70 -37.85 -18.24
CA VAL A 441 -16.23 -38.86 -19.16
C VAL A 441 -17.74 -39.10 -18.99
N SER A 442 -18.28 -38.86 -17.80
CA SER A 442 -19.72 -38.86 -17.45
C SER A 442 -20.46 -37.75 -18.22
N GLY A 443 -19.83 -36.58 -18.30
CA GLY A 443 -20.20 -35.42 -19.09
C GLY A 443 -20.61 -34.22 -18.24
N SER A 444 -19.86 -33.13 -18.41
CA SER A 444 -19.85 -32.02 -17.47
C SER A 444 -20.82 -30.88 -17.79
N ASN A 445 -21.31 -30.26 -16.72
CA ASN A 445 -22.38 -29.29 -16.66
C ASN A 445 -21.98 -28.06 -15.83
N GLY A 446 -22.69 -26.96 -16.05
CA GLY A 446 -22.64 -25.82 -15.12
C GLY A 446 -23.40 -26.11 -13.83
N PHE A 447 -24.61 -26.66 -13.96
CA PHE A 447 -25.41 -27.16 -12.85
C PHE A 447 -25.97 -28.54 -13.20
N GLU A 448 -25.88 -29.47 -12.26
CA GLU A 448 -26.71 -30.68 -12.21
C GLU A 448 -27.55 -30.63 -10.93
N SER A 449 -28.82 -31.01 -11.02
CA SER A 449 -29.65 -31.10 -9.83
C SER A 449 -30.73 -32.18 -9.94
N ASP A 450 -30.78 -32.99 -8.89
CA ASP A 450 -31.66 -34.11 -8.69
C ASP A 450 -32.38 -34.01 -7.34
N ASN A 451 -33.54 -34.65 -7.15
CA ASN A 451 -34.03 -34.88 -5.79
C ASN A 451 -33.35 -36.10 -5.17
N ASP A 452 -33.30 -37.18 -5.95
CA ASP A 452 -32.56 -38.40 -5.70
C ASP A 452 -32.47 -39.21 -6.99
N ALA A 453 -31.65 -40.26 -7.01
CA ALA A 453 -31.45 -41.12 -8.18
C ALA A 453 -32.75 -41.76 -8.74
N ALA A 454 -33.80 -41.91 -7.92
CA ALA A 454 -35.09 -42.48 -8.33
C ALA A 454 -36.09 -41.41 -8.80
N GLY A 455 -35.81 -40.12 -8.57
CA GLY A 455 -36.76 -39.03 -8.77
C GLY A 455 -37.98 -39.15 -7.88
N SER A 456 -37.78 -39.52 -6.61
CA SER A 456 -38.87 -39.65 -5.65
C SER A 456 -39.47 -38.28 -5.26
N THR A 457 -40.61 -38.31 -4.58
CA THR A 457 -41.22 -37.10 -3.98
C THR A 457 -40.95 -37.02 -2.47
N ASN A 458 -39.86 -37.62 -1.99
CA ASN A 458 -39.48 -37.55 -0.58
C ASN A 458 -39.24 -36.10 -0.16
N SER A 459 -39.50 -35.81 1.11
CA SER A 459 -39.27 -34.49 1.71
C SER A 459 -38.06 -34.53 2.67
N PRO A 460 -37.26 -33.45 2.77
CA PRO A 460 -37.33 -32.23 1.94
C PRO A 460 -37.06 -32.52 0.45
N LYS A 461 -37.65 -31.74 -0.46
CA LYS A 461 -37.28 -31.83 -1.87
C LYS A 461 -36.05 -30.96 -2.12
N THR A 462 -35.22 -31.31 -3.10
CA THR A 462 -34.14 -30.43 -3.56
C THR A 462 -34.80 -29.21 -4.19
N ASP A 463 -34.64 -28.07 -3.56
CA ASP A 463 -35.45 -26.86 -3.72
C ASP A 463 -34.63 -25.67 -3.18
N ALA A 464 -33.48 -25.45 -3.82
CA ALA A 464 -32.48 -24.47 -3.40
C ALA A 464 -32.58 -23.20 -4.24
N ASP A 465 -32.35 -22.06 -3.61
CA ASP A 465 -32.56 -20.74 -4.21
C ASP A 465 -31.24 -20.11 -4.64
N PHE A 466 -31.10 -19.75 -5.92
CA PHE A 466 -29.93 -19.06 -6.46
C PHE A 466 -30.29 -17.70 -7.04
N SER A 467 -29.49 -16.68 -6.76
CA SER A 467 -29.57 -15.38 -7.44
C SER A 467 -28.19 -14.85 -7.80
N ASN A 468 -28.09 -14.06 -8.88
CA ASN A 468 -26.84 -13.44 -9.32
C ASN A 468 -25.75 -14.49 -9.61
N VAL A 469 -26.03 -15.41 -10.53
CA VAL A 469 -25.10 -16.46 -10.97
C VAL A 469 -24.51 -16.10 -12.32
N THR A 470 -23.23 -16.40 -12.54
CA THR A 470 -22.59 -16.33 -13.86
C THR A 470 -21.83 -17.62 -14.13
N ILE A 471 -22.30 -18.41 -15.11
CA ILE A 471 -21.63 -19.64 -15.55
C ILE A 471 -21.14 -19.44 -16.98
N LEU A 472 -19.83 -19.57 -17.16
CA LEU A 472 -19.15 -19.44 -18.44
C LEU A 472 -18.63 -20.80 -18.89
N GLY A 473 -19.34 -21.39 -19.83
CA GLY A 473 -18.96 -22.62 -20.51
C GLY A 473 -17.91 -22.38 -21.59
N PRO A 474 -17.32 -23.47 -22.13
CA PRO A 474 -16.11 -23.41 -22.95
C PRO A 474 -16.33 -22.95 -24.41
N ILE A 475 -17.57 -22.90 -24.91
CA ILE A 475 -17.87 -22.59 -26.33
C ILE A 475 -17.80 -21.09 -26.60
N GLY A 476 -17.44 -20.71 -27.83
CA GLY A 476 -17.60 -19.34 -28.33
C GLY A 476 -16.49 -18.38 -27.89
N GLN A 477 -15.39 -18.94 -27.38
CA GLN A 477 -14.25 -18.20 -26.81
C GLN A 477 -13.04 -18.07 -27.76
N GLY A 478 -13.24 -18.29 -29.07
CA GLY A 478 -12.15 -18.29 -30.05
C GLY A 478 -11.21 -19.51 -29.99
N ILE A 479 -11.52 -20.47 -29.12
CA ILE A 479 -10.81 -21.74 -28.95
C ILE A 479 -11.78 -22.87 -29.32
N ASP A 480 -11.64 -23.40 -30.54
CA ASP A 480 -12.35 -24.59 -31.02
C ASP A 480 -11.35 -25.55 -31.69
N PRO A 481 -11.48 -26.87 -31.49
CA PRO A 481 -12.57 -27.55 -30.79
C PRO A 481 -12.44 -27.58 -29.26
N ILE A 482 -13.56 -27.59 -28.55
CA ILE A 482 -13.67 -27.92 -27.12
C ILE A 482 -13.74 -29.44 -26.88
N ASN A 483 -13.59 -29.87 -25.63
CA ASN A 483 -13.85 -31.24 -25.21
C ASN A 483 -15.32 -31.61 -25.48
N SER A 484 -15.54 -32.76 -26.15
CA SER A 484 -16.86 -33.21 -26.56
C SER A 484 -17.76 -33.68 -25.41
N ASN A 485 -17.23 -33.80 -24.20
CA ASN A 485 -17.98 -34.28 -23.05
C ASN A 485 -18.80 -33.21 -22.34
N TYR A 486 -18.58 -31.92 -22.62
CA TYR A 486 -19.47 -30.87 -22.15
C TYR A 486 -20.92 -31.10 -22.61
N ARG A 487 -21.87 -30.82 -21.71
CA ARG A 487 -23.30 -31.12 -21.94
C ARG A 487 -24.21 -29.91 -21.81
N ARG A 488 -24.48 -29.40 -20.60
CA ARG A 488 -25.49 -28.34 -20.38
C ARG A 488 -24.99 -27.25 -19.46
N ALA A 489 -25.52 -26.03 -19.62
CA ALA A 489 -25.32 -24.98 -18.63
C ALA A 489 -26.10 -25.30 -17.36
N LEU A 490 -27.33 -25.80 -17.50
CA LEU A 490 -28.15 -26.27 -16.39
C LEU A 490 -28.90 -27.55 -16.74
N HIS A 491 -28.95 -28.50 -15.80
CA HIS A 491 -29.73 -29.72 -15.91
C HIS A 491 -30.53 -29.95 -14.62
N ILE A 492 -31.83 -29.62 -14.64
CA ILE A 492 -32.77 -29.88 -13.54
C ILE A 492 -33.57 -31.13 -13.86
N ARG A 493 -33.55 -32.11 -12.96
CA ARG A 493 -34.22 -33.40 -13.20
C ARG A 493 -34.71 -34.07 -11.93
N ARG A 494 -35.41 -35.19 -12.12
CA ARG A 494 -35.77 -36.15 -11.05
C ARG A 494 -36.42 -35.50 -9.82
N CYS A 495 -37.47 -34.70 -10.04
CA CYS A 495 -38.20 -33.98 -8.97
C CYS A 495 -37.37 -32.93 -8.21
N SER A 496 -36.22 -32.49 -8.74
CA SER A 496 -35.56 -31.28 -8.27
C SER A 496 -36.33 -30.04 -8.70
N PHE A 497 -36.29 -29.03 -7.83
CA PHE A 497 -37.01 -27.78 -7.91
C PHE A 497 -36.12 -26.54 -7.69
N ILE A 498 -34.83 -26.62 -7.99
CA ILE A 498 -33.95 -25.46 -7.78
C ILE A 498 -34.45 -24.20 -8.52
N ASP A 499 -34.40 -23.09 -7.80
CA ASP A 499 -34.83 -21.77 -8.27
C ASP A 499 -33.61 -20.94 -8.66
N ILE A 500 -33.71 -20.21 -9.79
CA ILE A 500 -32.59 -19.43 -10.32
C ILE A 500 -33.08 -18.10 -10.85
N PHE A 501 -32.55 -17.03 -10.27
CA PHE A 501 -32.90 -15.66 -10.58
C PHE A 501 -31.69 -14.84 -11.04
N ASN A 502 -31.94 -13.80 -11.84
CA ASN A 502 -30.97 -12.72 -12.07
C ASN A 502 -29.60 -13.18 -12.54
N SER A 503 -29.54 -14.18 -13.42
CA SER A 503 -28.30 -14.92 -13.72
C SER A 503 -27.95 -14.94 -15.21
N ALA A 504 -26.72 -15.33 -15.52
CA ALA A 504 -26.21 -15.43 -16.87
C ALA A 504 -25.48 -16.77 -17.08
N PHE A 505 -25.81 -17.45 -18.17
CA PHE A 505 -25.23 -18.74 -18.54
C PHE A 505 -24.81 -18.69 -20.00
N SER A 506 -23.60 -19.15 -20.31
CA SER A 506 -23.11 -19.07 -21.69
C SER A 506 -22.20 -20.22 -22.09
N GLY A 507 -22.08 -20.45 -23.39
CA GLY A 507 -20.99 -21.27 -23.92
C GLY A 507 -21.15 -22.78 -23.71
N PHE A 508 -22.38 -23.32 -23.72
CA PHE A 508 -22.65 -24.77 -23.62
C PHE A 508 -23.37 -25.34 -24.85
N PRO A 509 -23.34 -26.66 -25.06
CA PRO A 509 -24.16 -27.32 -26.08
C PRO A 509 -25.68 -27.14 -25.85
N VAL A 510 -26.12 -27.24 -24.60
CA VAL A 510 -27.51 -26.95 -24.20
C VAL A 510 -27.51 -25.89 -23.11
N GLY A 511 -28.47 -24.96 -23.16
CA GLY A 511 -28.62 -23.92 -22.15
C GLY A 511 -29.33 -24.45 -20.90
N PHE A 512 -30.64 -24.31 -20.87
CA PHE A 512 -31.50 -24.76 -19.79
C PHE A 512 -32.19 -26.08 -20.15
N LYS A 513 -31.85 -27.17 -19.46
CA LYS A 513 -32.52 -28.46 -19.61
C LYS A 513 -33.31 -28.79 -18.35
N ILE A 514 -34.61 -28.99 -18.50
CA ILE A 514 -35.48 -29.50 -17.44
C ILE A 514 -36.11 -30.82 -17.88
N GLU A 515 -36.06 -31.88 -17.06
CA GLU A 515 -36.61 -33.17 -17.44
C GLU A 515 -37.31 -33.94 -16.31
N GLY A 516 -38.22 -34.83 -16.72
CA GLY A 516 -39.10 -35.56 -15.81
C GLY A 516 -40.38 -34.79 -15.53
N ALA A 517 -41.52 -35.50 -15.54
CA ALA A 517 -42.85 -34.88 -15.41
C ALA A 517 -42.98 -34.01 -14.14
N CYS A 518 -42.39 -34.45 -13.04
CA CYS A 518 -42.41 -33.75 -11.76
C CYS A 518 -41.74 -32.37 -11.83
N SER A 519 -40.50 -32.29 -12.32
CA SER A 519 -39.77 -31.02 -12.45
C SER A 519 -40.39 -30.12 -13.53
N ILE A 520 -40.84 -30.69 -14.65
CA ILE A 520 -41.53 -29.93 -15.71
C ILE A 520 -42.85 -29.34 -15.22
N ASP A 521 -43.66 -30.09 -14.47
CA ASP A 521 -44.89 -29.59 -13.85
C ASP A 521 -44.58 -28.50 -12.81
N GLY A 522 -43.48 -28.69 -12.06
CA GLY A 522 -42.86 -27.71 -11.15
C GLY A 522 -42.70 -26.34 -11.79
N PHE A 523 -42.05 -26.31 -12.96
CA PHE A 523 -41.79 -25.10 -13.72
C PHE A 523 -43.03 -24.54 -14.42
N THR A 524 -43.81 -25.39 -15.08
CA THR A 524 -44.84 -24.90 -16.02
C THR A 524 -46.22 -24.68 -15.40
N THR A 525 -46.52 -25.30 -14.25
CA THR A 525 -47.88 -25.35 -13.71
C THR A 525 -47.97 -25.02 -12.22
N SER A 526 -47.13 -25.61 -11.36
CA SER A 526 -47.23 -25.39 -9.91
C SER A 526 -46.50 -24.13 -9.44
N GLY A 527 -45.49 -23.67 -10.20
CA GLY A 527 -44.63 -22.56 -9.79
C GLY A 527 -43.68 -22.95 -8.66
N GLU A 528 -43.39 -24.25 -8.52
CA GLU A 528 -42.36 -24.76 -7.59
C GLU A 528 -40.95 -24.64 -8.19
N VAL A 529 -40.83 -24.32 -9.48
CA VAL A 529 -39.54 -23.96 -10.10
C VAL A 529 -39.66 -22.60 -10.74
N GLU A 530 -38.86 -21.66 -10.27
CA GLU A 530 -38.77 -20.29 -10.74
C GLU A 530 -37.42 -20.08 -11.44
N PHE A 531 -37.47 -19.96 -12.76
CA PHE A 531 -36.33 -19.58 -13.58
C PHE A 531 -36.61 -18.21 -14.20
N ALA A 532 -36.17 -17.13 -13.55
CA ALA A 532 -36.60 -15.77 -13.89
C ALA A 532 -35.45 -14.75 -14.02
N ALA A 533 -35.64 -13.78 -14.92
CA ALA A 533 -34.68 -12.72 -15.20
C ALA A 533 -33.27 -13.24 -15.54
N ASN A 534 -33.17 -14.36 -16.27
CA ASN A 534 -31.90 -14.97 -16.66
C ASN A 534 -31.51 -14.68 -18.11
N VAL A 535 -30.23 -14.85 -18.43
CA VAL A 535 -29.67 -14.71 -19.77
C VAL A 535 -28.99 -16.02 -20.18
N LEU A 536 -29.38 -16.57 -21.32
CA LEU A 536 -28.64 -17.65 -22.00
C LEU A 536 -27.91 -17.05 -23.20
N ALA A 537 -26.60 -17.28 -23.36
CA ALA A 537 -25.82 -16.67 -24.43
C ALA A 537 -24.89 -17.67 -25.14
N GLY A 538 -24.87 -17.66 -26.48
CA GLY A 538 -23.91 -18.48 -27.23
C GLY A 538 -24.07 -19.98 -27.03
N ILE A 539 -25.32 -20.44 -26.87
CA ILE A 539 -25.63 -21.87 -26.82
C ILE A 539 -25.55 -22.45 -28.22
N SER A 540 -24.72 -23.48 -28.43
CA SER A 540 -24.45 -24.02 -29.77
C SER A 540 -25.54 -24.97 -30.29
N GLY A 541 -26.27 -25.62 -29.40
CA GLY A 541 -27.42 -26.47 -29.68
C GLY A 541 -28.74 -25.83 -29.23
N ASN A 542 -29.53 -26.57 -28.46
CA ASN A 542 -30.81 -26.06 -27.95
C ASN A 542 -30.60 -25.13 -26.75
N ALA A 543 -31.08 -23.90 -26.85
CA ALA A 543 -31.10 -22.99 -25.70
C ALA A 543 -31.97 -23.55 -24.55
N ILE A 544 -33.06 -24.25 -24.87
CA ILE A 544 -34.01 -24.80 -23.90
C ILE A 544 -34.37 -26.23 -24.31
N GLU A 545 -34.34 -27.16 -23.34
CA GLU A 545 -34.76 -28.55 -23.50
C GLU A 545 -35.79 -28.99 -22.42
N PRO A 546 -36.71 -29.91 -22.75
CA PRO A 546 -36.82 -30.71 -23.98
C PRO A 546 -37.17 -29.86 -25.22
N THR A 547 -36.79 -30.35 -26.41
CA THR A 547 -37.01 -29.70 -27.74
C THR A 547 -38.26 -28.83 -27.72
N PRO A 548 -38.18 -27.52 -28.04
CA PRO A 548 -38.94 -26.50 -27.34
C PRO A 548 -40.38 -26.90 -27.03
N ASP A 549 -40.60 -27.41 -25.81
CA ASP A 549 -41.94 -27.68 -25.31
C ASP A 549 -42.67 -26.34 -25.17
N ALA A 550 -43.91 -26.27 -25.65
CA ALA A 550 -44.64 -25.00 -25.70
C ALA A 550 -44.93 -24.43 -24.30
N ALA A 551 -45.18 -25.27 -23.29
CA ALA A 551 -45.41 -24.81 -21.93
C ALA A 551 -44.12 -24.28 -21.30
N VAL A 552 -43.02 -25.03 -21.44
CA VAL A 552 -41.69 -24.62 -20.96
C VAL A 552 -41.25 -23.31 -21.63
N LEU A 553 -41.42 -23.19 -22.95
CA LEU A 553 -41.04 -21.98 -23.67
C LEU A 553 -41.92 -20.78 -23.31
N ASN A 554 -43.23 -20.98 -23.10
CA ASN A 554 -44.12 -19.91 -22.69
C ASN A 554 -43.74 -19.37 -21.31
N GLU A 555 -43.47 -20.27 -20.35
CA GLU A 555 -43.07 -19.90 -19.00
C GLU A 555 -41.71 -19.19 -19.01
N PHE A 556 -40.72 -19.75 -19.72
CA PHE A 556 -39.41 -19.12 -19.87
C PHE A 556 -39.51 -17.67 -20.39
N ASN A 557 -40.35 -17.43 -21.40
CA ASN A 557 -40.54 -16.08 -21.95
C ASN A 557 -41.36 -15.17 -21.04
N ALA A 558 -42.30 -15.71 -20.27
CA ALA A 558 -43.10 -14.94 -19.32
C ALA A 558 -42.26 -14.42 -18.14
N SER A 559 -41.23 -15.17 -17.75
CA SER A 559 -40.39 -14.91 -16.57
C SER A 559 -39.20 -13.98 -16.83
N GLY A 560 -39.26 -13.16 -17.88
CA GLY A 560 -38.26 -12.11 -18.14
C GLY A 560 -36.88 -12.63 -18.59
N ASN A 561 -36.79 -13.90 -19.00
CA ASN A 561 -35.55 -14.48 -19.50
C ASN A 561 -35.23 -14.01 -20.92
N SER A 562 -33.96 -14.11 -21.31
CA SER A 562 -33.48 -13.69 -22.63
C SER A 562 -32.45 -14.67 -23.20
N ILE A 563 -32.43 -14.78 -24.52
CA ILE A 563 -31.47 -15.60 -25.26
C ILE A 563 -30.66 -14.68 -26.19
N LEU A 564 -29.34 -14.70 -26.05
CA LEU A 564 -28.38 -14.00 -26.89
C LEU A 564 -27.69 -14.99 -27.83
N THR A 565 -27.32 -14.51 -29.01
CA THR A 565 -26.81 -15.38 -30.08
C THR A 565 -25.37 -15.81 -29.79
N ASN A 566 -24.51 -14.90 -29.34
CA ASN A 566 -23.09 -15.16 -29.12
C ASN A 566 -22.73 -14.98 -27.64
N VAL A 567 -21.68 -15.65 -27.20
CA VAL A 567 -21.12 -15.47 -25.85
C VAL A 567 -20.66 -14.02 -25.64
N LEU A 568 -20.03 -13.42 -26.66
CA LEU A 568 -19.56 -12.03 -26.61
C LEU A 568 -20.68 -10.98 -26.47
N ASP A 569 -21.94 -11.35 -26.75
CA ASP A 569 -23.08 -10.44 -26.57
C ASP A 569 -23.37 -10.16 -25.08
N LEU A 570 -22.84 -10.96 -24.15
CA LEU A 570 -22.81 -10.64 -22.72
C LEU A 570 -21.97 -9.39 -22.42
N ASN A 571 -21.01 -9.06 -23.29
CA ASN A 571 -20.15 -7.88 -23.18
C ASN A 571 -19.46 -7.77 -21.80
N LEU A 572 -18.80 -8.87 -21.39
CA LEU A 572 -17.90 -8.89 -20.22
C LEU A 572 -16.53 -8.33 -20.62
N LYS A 573 -15.77 -7.78 -19.66
CA LYS A 573 -14.52 -7.06 -19.95
C LYS A 573 -13.41 -7.94 -20.52
N ASP A 574 -13.00 -8.98 -19.79
CA ASP A 574 -11.99 -9.94 -20.25
C ASP A 574 -12.13 -11.29 -19.51
N PRO A 575 -13.27 -11.98 -19.68
CA PRO A 575 -13.57 -13.15 -18.87
C PRO A 575 -12.75 -14.40 -19.26
N PHE A 576 -12.13 -14.42 -20.44
CA PHE A 576 -11.59 -15.65 -21.06
C PHE A 576 -10.05 -15.73 -21.08
N ASP A 577 -9.41 -15.31 -19.98
CA ASP A 577 -7.97 -15.43 -19.81
C ASP A 577 -7.56 -16.81 -19.27
N PHE A 578 -7.42 -17.77 -20.18
CA PHE A 578 -6.96 -19.12 -19.86
C PHE A 578 -5.51 -19.25 -19.43
N ALA A 579 -4.69 -18.21 -19.67
CA ALA A 579 -3.32 -18.16 -19.21
C ALA A 579 -3.23 -17.84 -17.71
N GLY A 580 -4.37 -17.49 -17.08
CA GLY A 580 -4.49 -17.31 -15.63
C GLY A 580 -3.81 -16.03 -15.14
N ASN A 581 -3.82 -14.96 -15.94
CA ASN A 581 -3.21 -13.67 -15.61
C ASN A 581 -4.22 -12.67 -15.00
N ASN A 582 -5.27 -13.16 -14.33
CA ASN A 582 -6.37 -12.39 -13.71
C ASN A 582 -7.53 -12.07 -14.68
N PRO A 583 -8.43 -13.03 -14.97
CA PRO A 583 -9.64 -12.79 -15.77
C PRO A 583 -10.55 -11.73 -15.13
N ASP A 584 -11.22 -10.94 -15.97
CA ASP A 584 -12.17 -9.89 -15.55
C ASP A 584 -13.60 -10.25 -16.00
N PHE A 585 -14.37 -10.79 -15.07
CA PHE A 585 -15.75 -11.26 -15.28
C PHE A 585 -16.79 -10.13 -15.24
N ARG A 586 -16.37 -8.89 -14.96
CA ARG A 586 -17.32 -7.79 -14.81
C ARG A 586 -17.97 -7.43 -16.14
N PRO A 587 -19.26 -7.06 -16.14
CA PRO A 587 -19.89 -6.47 -17.32
C PRO A 587 -19.23 -5.14 -17.70
N ALA A 588 -18.93 -4.98 -19.00
CA ALA A 588 -18.49 -3.71 -19.57
C ALA A 588 -19.67 -2.76 -19.77
N THR A 589 -19.38 -1.47 -19.98
CA THR A 589 -20.42 -0.46 -20.29
C THR A 589 -21.27 -0.90 -21.48
N GLY A 590 -22.60 -0.90 -21.30
CA GLY A 590 -23.56 -1.34 -22.32
C GLY A 590 -23.86 -2.83 -22.30
N SER A 591 -23.27 -3.61 -21.39
CA SER A 591 -23.65 -5.01 -21.19
C SER A 591 -25.14 -5.16 -20.83
N PRO A 592 -25.85 -6.16 -21.38
CA PRO A 592 -27.23 -6.46 -21.02
C PRO A 592 -27.39 -6.96 -19.57
N LEU A 593 -26.27 -7.24 -18.88
CA LEU A 593 -26.24 -7.66 -17.49
C LEU A 593 -26.31 -6.51 -16.50
N LEU A 594 -25.97 -5.27 -16.89
CA LEU A 594 -26.01 -4.09 -16.00
C LEU A 594 -27.43 -3.68 -15.55
N GLY A 595 -28.47 -4.34 -16.08
CA GLY A 595 -29.87 -4.07 -15.77
C GLY A 595 -30.74 -5.33 -15.89
N GLY A 596 -32.01 -5.18 -15.55
CA GLY A 596 -33.04 -6.21 -15.77
C GLY A 596 -33.12 -7.28 -14.68
N ALA A 597 -32.50 -7.05 -13.53
CA ALA A 597 -32.74 -7.90 -12.36
C ALA A 597 -34.16 -7.72 -11.81
N ASP A 598 -34.75 -8.80 -11.33
CA ASP A 598 -36.06 -8.89 -10.71
C ASP A 598 -35.94 -9.57 -9.34
N PHE A 599 -36.43 -8.88 -8.30
CA PHE A 599 -36.49 -9.36 -6.93
C PHE A 599 -37.94 -9.34 -6.40
N SER A 600 -38.92 -9.43 -7.30
CA SER A 600 -40.34 -9.36 -6.95
C SER A 600 -40.94 -10.69 -6.48
N SER A 601 -40.29 -11.82 -6.79
CA SER A 601 -40.70 -13.14 -6.29
C SER A 601 -40.49 -13.22 -4.76
N PRO A 602 -41.44 -13.79 -3.99
CA PRO A 602 -41.27 -14.04 -2.56
C PRO A 602 -39.99 -14.81 -2.21
N THR A 603 -39.52 -15.70 -3.09
CA THR A 603 -38.30 -16.49 -2.91
C THR A 603 -37.07 -15.59 -2.72
N VAL A 604 -36.91 -14.59 -3.60
CA VAL A 604 -35.77 -13.66 -3.55
C VAL A 604 -36.04 -12.34 -2.80
N MET A 605 -37.25 -12.17 -2.24
CA MET A 605 -37.53 -11.10 -1.27
C MET A 605 -36.98 -11.41 0.14
N ASP A 606 -36.47 -12.62 0.35
CA ASP A 606 -35.88 -13.01 1.62
C ASP A 606 -34.67 -12.13 2.00
N PRO A 607 -34.51 -11.71 3.26
CA PRO A 607 -33.42 -10.84 3.69
C PRO A 607 -32.00 -11.38 3.47
N PHE A 608 -31.85 -12.68 3.21
CA PHE A 608 -30.58 -13.25 2.80
C PHE A 608 -30.08 -12.62 1.49
N PHE A 609 -30.98 -12.42 0.52
CA PHE A 609 -30.65 -11.87 -0.78
C PHE A 609 -30.51 -10.35 -0.72
N THR A 610 -29.39 -9.86 -1.22
CA THR A 610 -29.19 -8.43 -1.44
C THR A 610 -29.77 -8.06 -2.78
N THR A 611 -30.78 -7.18 -2.79
CA THR A 611 -31.36 -6.67 -4.03
C THR A 611 -30.31 -5.91 -4.85
N THR A 612 -30.19 -6.25 -6.12
CA THR A 612 -29.32 -5.59 -7.09
C THR A 612 -30.11 -5.14 -8.32
N THR A 613 -29.56 -4.24 -9.12
CA THR A 613 -30.17 -3.83 -10.40
C THR A 613 -29.70 -4.70 -11.58
N TYR A 614 -28.63 -5.46 -11.38
CA TYR A 614 -27.89 -6.17 -12.42
C TYR A 614 -28.08 -7.69 -12.32
N ARG A 615 -27.94 -8.37 -13.45
CA ARG A 615 -27.95 -9.83 -13.57
C ARG A 615 -26.51 -10.34 -13.63
N GLY A 616 -26.29 -11.57 -13.20
CA GLY A 616 -24.97 -12.17 -13.09
C GLY A 616 -24.29 -11.92 -11.74
N ALA A 617 -23.11 -12.49 -11.58
CA ALA A 617 -22.37 -12.56 -10.33
C ALA A 617 -21.71 -11.24 -9.91
N MET A 618 -21.50 -10.31 -10.83
CA MET A 618 -20.75 -9.07 -10.59
C MET A 618 -21.36 -7.87 -11.30
N ASN A 619 -21.15 -6.70 -10.72
CA ASN A 619 -21.34 -5.40 -11.35
C ASN A 619 -19.96 -4.82 -11.75
N ASP A 620 -19.76 -3.52 -11.58
CA ASP A 620 -18.48 -2.84 -11.76
C ASP A 620 -17.45 -3.10 -10.65
N THR A 621 -17.87 -3.64 -9.49
CA THR A 621 -16.99 -4.09 -8.41
C THR A 621 -16.58 -5.55 -8.61
N ASP A 622 -15.29 -5.82 -8.54
CA ASP A 622 -14.75 -7.18 -8.56
C ASP A 622 -14.60 -7.69 -7.11
N TRP A 623 -15.47 -8.61 -6.68
CA TRP A 623 -15.37 -9.21 -5.35
C TRP A 623 -14.38 -10.38 -5.28
N THR A 624 -13.77 -10.77 -6.41
CA THR A 624 -12.72 -11.81 -6.47
C THR A 624 -11.34 -11.24 -6.19
N ASP A 625 -11.21 -9.92 -6.23
CA ASP A 625 -9.97 -9.22 -5.99
C ASP A 625 -9.34 -9.63 -4.65
N CYS A 626 -8.01 -9.69 -4.66
CA CYS A 626 -7.11 -10.00 -3.56
C CYS A 626 -7.02 -11.46 -3.10
N TRP A 627 -8.12 -12.18 -3.00
CA TRP A 627 -8.15 -13.46 -2.29
C TRP A 627 -8.11 -14.69 -3.21
N THR A 628 -8.53 -14.54 -4.45
CA THR A 628 -8.54 -15.64 -5.44
C THR A 628 -7.15 -15.94 -5.99
N GLU A 629 -6.99 -17.11 -6.58
CA GLU A 629 -5.82 -17.49 -7.37
C GLU A 629 -6.27 -18.14 -8.69
N TRP A 630 -5.94 -17.51 -9.81
CA TRP A 630 -6.39 -17.93 -11.14
C TRP A 630 -5.36 -18.80 -11.88
N ASN A 631 -4.13 -18.91 -11.36
CA ASN A 631 -3.13 -19.85 -11.85
C ASN A 631 -2.50 -20.67 -10.71
N PRO A 632 -3.30 -21.48 -9.99
CA PRO A 632 -2.84 -22.29 -8.87
C PRO A 632 -1.88 -23.42 -9.30
N ILE A 633 -1.71 -23.68 -10.61
CA ILE A 633 -0.73 -24.65 -11.11
C ILE A 633 0.69 -24.20 -10.78
N ILE A 634 1.01 -22.92 -11.00
CA ILE A 634 2.35 -22.37 -10.77
C ILE A 634 2.48 -21.60 -9.45
N ALA A 635 1.40 -21.41 -8.71
CA ALA A 635 1.41 -20.71 -7.44
C ALA A 635 2.35 -21.37 -6.42
N ASP A 636 3.23 -20.57 -5.82
CA ASP A 636 4.12 -21.05 -4.76
C ASP A 636 3.43 -20.97 -3.39
N TYR A 637 3.33 -22.11 -2.74
CA TYR A 637 2.76 -22.25 -1.40
C TYR A 637 3.78 -22.78 -0.40
N SER A 638 5.07 -22.50 -0.64
CA SER A 638 6.18 -22.82 0.26
C SER A 638 6.11 -22.08 1.61
N ASN A 639 5.22 -21.10 1.75
CA ASN A 639 4.92 -20.32 2.95
C ASN A 639 3.41 -20.09 3.12
N SER A 640 3.03 -19.48 4.24
CA SER A 640 1.70 -18.89 4.40
C SER A 640 1.40 -17.83 3.34
N VAL A 641 0.11 -17.67 3.07
CA VAL A 641 -0.39 -16.74 2.08
C VAL A 641 -0.70 -15.39 2.73
N ASN A 642 -0.03 -14.34 2.25
CA ASN A 642 -0.30 -12.97 2.65
C ASN A 642 -0.11 -12.01 1.46
N TYR A 643 -1.22 -11.52 0.94
CA TYR A 643 -1.31 -10.54 -0.14
C TYR A 643 -1.50 -9.10 0.38
N GLY A 644 -1.55 -8.92 1.71
CA GLY A 644 -1.76 -7.63 2.33
C GLY A 644 -0.66 -6.63 1.97
N LEU A 645 -1.08 -5.45 1.52
CA LEU A 645 -0.18 -4.31 1.39
C LEU A 645 0.06 -3.67 2.76
N THR A 646 1.27 -3.16 2.98
CA THR A 646 1.62 -2.32 4.15
C THR A 646 1.77 -0.87 3.68
N PRO A 647 0.70 -0.05 3.71
CA PRO A 647 0.76 1.29 3.16
C PRO A 647 1.62 2.20 4.04
N GLY A 648 2.40 3.06 3.41
CA GLY A 648 3.28 4.00 4.10
C GLY A 648 3.13 5.41 3.55
N ILE A 649 2.96 6.38 4.44
CA ILE A 649 2.95 7.81 4.12
C ILE A 649 4.27 8.42 4.61
N SER A 650 5.00 9.09 3.73
CA SER A 650 6.02 10.07 4.10
C SER A 650 5.73 11.42 3.43
N PHE A 651 6.25 12.50 4.00
CA PHE A 651 6.07 13.83 3.41
C PHE A 651 7.19 14.80 3.80
N THR A 652 7.33 15.86 3.02
CA THR A 652 8.10 17.06 3.36
C THR A 652 7.17 18.26 3.34
N GLN A 653 7.33 19.17 4.30
CA GLN A 653 6.48 20.34 4.45
C GLN A 653 7.30 21.62 4.30
N ASP A 654 6.88 22.49 3.38
CA ASP A 654 7.38 23.85 3.21
C ASP A 654 6.21 24.84 3.36
N SER A 655 6.09 25.43 4.56
CA SER A 655 4.97 26.31 4.92
C SER A 655 3.60 25.61 4.78
N THR A 656 2.81 25.98 3.77
CA THR A 656 1.46 25.45 3.50
C THR A 656 1.48 24.35 2.44
N MET A 657 2.59 24.24 1.70
CA MET A 657 2.79 23.24 0.67
C MET A 657 3.42 21.98 1.26
N VAL A 658 2.82 20.84 1.00
CA VAL A 658 3.26 19.53 1.49
C VAL A 658 3.44 18.60 0.30
N ALA A 659 4.65 18.08 0.14
CA ALA A 659 4.95 17.06 -0.85
C ALA A 659 4.88 15.69 -0.18
N PHE A 660 3.89 14.89 -0.57
CA PHE A 660 3.66 13.54 -0.07
C PHE A 660 4.39 12.50 -0.92
N THR A 661 4.67 11.35 -0.32
CA THR A 661 5.30 10.20 -0.97
C THR A 661 4.63 8.93 -0.47
N GLY A 662 4.06 8.16 -1.40
CA GLY A 662 3.56 6.82 -1.14
C GLY A 662 4.74 5.85 -1.12
N THR A 663 4.92 5.11 -0.02
CA THR A 663 6.06 4.20 0.15
C THR A 663 5.65 2.72 0.14
N THR A 664 4.53 2.40 -0.51
CA THR A 664 3.94 1.06 -0.52
C THR A 664 4.54 0.17 -1.60
N ALA A 665 5.37 -0.80 -1.21
CA ALA A 665 5.86 -1.81 -2.15
C ALA A 665 4.71 -2.69 -2.69
N GLY A 666 4.72 -2.97 -4.00
CA GLY A 666 3.73 -3.81 -4.66
C GLY A 666 2.38 -3.13 -4.96
N ALA A 667 2.21 -1.86 -4.58
CA ALA A 667 1.08 -1.06 -5.03
C ALA A 667 1.25 -0.64 -6.49
N ILE A 668 0.16 -0.64 -7.24
CA ILE A 668 0.10 -0.15 -8.63
C ILE A 668 -0.84 1.05 -8.78
N SER A 669 -1.64 1.35 -7.75
CA SER A 669 -2.48 2.54 -7.70
C SER A 669 -2.50 3.15 -6.30
N TYR A 670 -2.73 4.47 -6.26
CA TYR A 670 -2.71 5.30 -5.06
C TYR A 670 -3.94 6.20 -5.06
N GLU A 671 -4.53 6.41 -3.89
CA GLU A 671 -5.61 7.36 -3.65
C GLU A 671 -5.34 8.08 -2.33
N TRP A 672 -5.14 9.38 -2.42
CA TRP A 672 -4.90 10.27 -1.29
C TRP A 672 -6.17 11.03 -0.96
N ASN A 673 -6.48 11.13 0.33
CA ASN A 673 -7.41 12.12 0.88
C ASN A 673 -6.61 12.99 1.86
N PHE A 674 -6.53 14.29 1.60
CA PHE A 674 -5.66 15.19 2.36
C PHE A 674 -6.29 15.70 3.67
N GLY A 675 -7.54 15.35 3.95
CA GLY A 675 -8.27 15.72 5.16
C GLY A 675 -9.00 17.07 5.08
N ASP A 676 -9.08 17.67 3.89
CA ASP A 676 -9.70 18.97 3.57
C ASP A 676 -10.60 18.91 2.33
N ASP A 677 -11.19 17.73 2.06
CA ASP A 677 -12.02 17.40 0.90
C ASP A 677 -11.29 17.37 -0.46
N GLU A 678 -9.97 17.59 -0.49
CA GLU A 678 -9.14 17.40 -1.69
C GLU A 678 -8.50 16.00 -1.74
N THR A 679 -8.30 15.49 -2.96
CA THR A 679 -7.77 14.15 -3.23
C THR A 679 -6.74 14.13 -4.35
N SER A 680 -5.94 13.06 -4.44
CA SER A 680 -5.03 12.82 -5.56
C SER A 680 -4.87 11.34 -5.84
N THR A 681 -4.59 10.97 -7.10
CA THR A 681 -4.26 9.59 -7.51
C THR A 681 -2.79 9.43 -7.87
N GLU A 682 -1.98 10.47 -7.75
CA GLU A 682 -0.54 10.39 -7.98
C GLU A 682 0.14 9.63 -6.83
N GLU A 683 1.20 8.87 -7.13
CA GLU A 683 2.01 8.21 -6.09
C GLU A 683 2.69 9.23 -5.16
N ASN A 684 3.15 10.36 -5.71
CA ASN A 684 3.91 11.40 -5.01
C ASN A 684 3.31 12.80 -5.25
N PRO A 685 2.12 13.10 -4.71
CA PRO A 685 1.46 14.38 -4.97
C PRO A 685 2.02 15.52 -4.12
N THR A 686 1.84 16.74 -4.60
CA THR A 686 2.01 17.96 -3.80
C THR A 686 0.65 18.59 -3.52
N HIS A 687 0.42 19.03 -2.28
CA HIS A 687 -0.84 19.66 -1.85
C HIS A 687 -0.58 20.98 -1.11
N ASP A 688 -1.43 22.00 -1.29
CA ASP A 688 -1.32 23.30 -0.61
C ASP A 688 -2.54 23.55 0.27
N TYR A 689 -2.34 23.55 1.59
CA TYR A 689 -3.40 23.74 2.60
C TYR A 689 -3.84 25.21 2.78
N ALA A 690 -3.60 26.06 1.78
CA ALA A 690 -4.14 27.42 1.67
C ALA A 690 -3.99 28.34 2.91
N SER A 691 -2.98 28.13 3.75
CA SER A 691 -2.72 28.87 5.00
C SER A 691 -3.76 28.67 6.12
N ASP A 692 -4.59 27.64 6.09
CA ASP A 692 -5.54 27.35 7.16
C ASP A 692 -4.82 26.60 8.32
N PRO A 693 -4.63 27.23 9.49
CA PRO A 693 -3.87 26.62 10.57
C PRO A 693 -4.70 25.54 11.28
N ALA A 694 -4.55 24.30 10.81
CA ALA A 694 -5.19 23.13 11.37
C ALA A 694 -4.25 21.91 11.34
N THR A 695 -4.68 20.83 12.00
CA THR A 695 -4.10 19.50 11.84
C THR A 695 -5.05 18.69 10.96
N TYR A 696 -4.53 18.22 9.82
CA TYR A 696 -5.27 17.43 8.85
C TYR A 696 -4.93 15.94 9.01
N THR A 697 -5.93 15.08 8.90
CA THR A 697 -5.74 13.63 8.82
C THR A 697 -5.68 13.24 7.35
N VAL A 698 -4.48 12.85 6.92
CA VAL A 698 -4.22 12.40 5.55
C VAL A 698 -4.40 10.90 5.49
N THR A 699 -5.17 10.41 4.53
CA THR A 699 -5.36 8.98 4.27
C THR A 699 -4.73 8.62 2.95
N LEU A 700 -3.95 7.55 2.92
CA LEU A 700 -3.47 6.92 1.70
C LEU A 700 -4.11 5.54 1.58
N THR A 701 -4.85 5.32 0.49
CA THR A 701 -5.35 4.02 0.04
C THR A 701 -4.52 3.56 -1.15
N VAL A 702 -4.13 2.29 -1.16
CA VAL A 702 -3.29 1.69 -2.21
C VAL A 702 -3.88 0.38 -2.66
N THR A 703 -3.74 0.08 -3.96
CA THR A 703 -4.20 -1.19 -4.55
C THR A 703 -3.06 -1.94 -5.21
N SER A 704 -2.99 -3.25 -5.01
CA SER A 704 -2.01 -4.14 -5.64
C SER A 704 -2.44 -4.58 -7.03
N ALA A 705 -1.54 -5.22 -7.78
CA ALA A 705 -1.88 -5.81 -9.08
C ALA A 705 -2.93 -6.94 -8.98
N ARG A 706 -3.10 -7.54 -7.80
CA ARG A 706 -4.14 -8.54 -7.50
C ARG A 706 -5.45 -7.91 -7.02
N GLY A 707 -5.57 -6.58 -7.01
CA GLY A 707 -6.75 -5.89 -6.47
C GLY A 707 -6.81 -5.77 -4.95
N CYS A 708 -5.74 -6.14 -4.22
CA CYS A 708 -5.71 -5.96 -2.76
C CYS A 708 -5.67 -4.49 -2.39
N VAL A 709 -6.71 -4.01 -1.68
CA VAL A 709 -6.80 -2.64 -1.19
C VAL A 709 -6.36 -2.59 0.29
N SER A 710 -5.53 -1.62 0.63
CA SER A 710 -5.14 -1.33 2.01
C SER A 710 -5.01 0.17 2.20
N SER A 711 -5.27 0.67 3.41
CA SER A 711 -5.21 2.10 3.72
C SER A 711 -4.44 2.37 5.00
N THR A 712 -3.74 3.51 5.06
CA THR A 712 -3.10 4.03 6.26
C THR A 712 -3.41 5.51 6.43
N THR A 713 -3.23 6.03 7.65
CA THR A 713 -3.43 7.46 7.94
C THR A 713 -2.18 8.10 8.55
N GLY A 714 -1.98 9.37 8.24
CA GLY A 714 -0.95 10.24 8.80
C GLY A 714 -1.55 11.58 9.22
N THR A 715 -0.80 12.38 9.97
CA THR A 715 -1.22 13.74 10.33
C THR A 715 -0.24 14.77 9.82
N VAL A 716 -0.79 15.86 9.28
CA VAL A 716 -0.03 17.04 8.84
C VAL A 716 -0.53 18.22 9.64
N SER A 717 0.38 19.00 10.22
CA SER A 717 0.02 20.20 10.98
C SER A 717 0.51 21.45 10.27
N ILE A 718 -0.42 22.30 9.86
CA ILE A 718 -0.13 23.59 9.25
C ILE A 718 -0.04 24.61 10.38
N LEU A 719 1.18 25.05 10.68
CA LEU A 719 1.41 26.07 11.70
C LEU A 719 1.31 27.45 11.05
N SER A 720 0.61 28.37 11.73
CA SER A 720 0.74 29.78 11.39
C SER A 720 2.18 30.24 11.68
N SER A 721 2.85 30.85 10.69
CA SER A 721 4.14 31.49 10.92
C SER A 721 4.02 32.51 12.06
N ILE A 722 4.89 32.43 13.08
CA ILE A 722 4.96 33.47 14.12
C ILE A 722 5.48 34.75 13.46
N LYS A 723 4.58 35.58 12.95
CA LYS A 723 4.91 36.95 12.55
C LYS A 723 5.12 37.80 13.81
N GLU A 724 6.07 38.73 13.76
CA GLU A 724 6.13 39.79 14.76
C GLU A 724 4.85 40.64 14.67
N VAL A 725 4.45 41.29 15.77
CA VAL A 725 3.31 42.22 15.75
C VAL A 725 3.51 43.25 14.63
N GLY A 726 2.66 43.20 13.59
CA GLY A 726 2.76 44.03 12.41
C GLY A 726 2.81 45.52 12.77
N GLY A 727 3.87 46.22 12.35
CA GLY A 727 4.03 47.65 12.60
C GLY A 727 4.55 48.03 13.99
N LEU A 728 5.01 47.09 14.82
CA LEU A 728 5.73 47.40 16.07
C LEU A 728 7.13 47.97 15.75
N THR A 729 7.34 49.27 15.94
CA THR A 729 8.60 49.96 15.57
C THR A 729 9.58 50.12 16.72
N SER A 730 9.11 50.01 17.98
CA SER A 730 9.96 50.02 19.16
C SER A 730 9.26 49.38 20.34
N LEU A 731 10.00 48.71 21.22
CA LEU A 731 9.52 48.19 22.51
C LEU A 731 10.64 48.36 23.55
N LYS A 732 10.35 49.04 24.65
CA LYS A 732 11.28 49.20 25.77
C LYS A 732 10.53 49.11 27.10
N VAL A 733 11.23 48.59 28.11
CA VAL A 733 10.70 48.44 29.47
C VAL A 733 11.62 49.14 30.43
N PHE A 734 11.11 50.07 31.24
CA PHE A 734 11.91 50.86 32.17
C PHE A 734 11.12 51.27 33.42
N PRO A 735 11.73 51.19 34.62
CA PRO A 735 13.02 50.55 34.90
C PRO A 735 12.96 49.02 34.72
N ASN A 736 14.06 48.39 34.30
CA ASN A 736 14.20 46.93 34.25
C ASN A 736 15.67 46.58 34.60
N PRO A 737 15.96 46.04 35.80
CA PRO A 737 15.01 45.48 36.76
C PRO A 737 14.13 46.52 37.48
N PHE A 738 12.96 46.11 37.98
CA PHE A 738 12.00 46.98 38.67
C PHE A 738 11.66 46.47 40.08
N GLN A 739 11.22 47.37 40.97
CA GLN A 739 10.80 47.01 42.34
C GLN A 739 9.29 46.86 42.48
N ALA A 740 8.55 47.97 42.43
CA ALA A 740 7.10 47.95 42.53
C ALA A 740 6.41 47.95 41.16
N LYS A 741 6.89 48.78 40.22
CA LYS A 741 6.24 49.05 38.93
C LYS A 741 7.28 49.21 37.82
N THR A 742 6.92 48.82 36.59
CA THR A 742 7.70 49.12 35.39
C THR A 742 6.80 49.63 34.27
N THR A 743 7.31 50.54 33.44
CA THR A 743 6.58 51.05 32.27
C THR A 743 7.03 50.29 31.04
N VAL A 744 6.05 49.80 30.28
CA VAL A 744 6.24 49.24 28.95
C VAL A 744 5.85 50.33 27.95
N GLU A 745 6.82 50.79 27.17
CA GLU A 745 6.59 51.73 26.07
C GLU A 745 6.80 51.01 24.74
N PHE A 746 5.83 51.10 23.86
CA PHE A 746 5.93 50.57 22.51
C PHE A 746 5.31 51.50 21.47
N SER A 747 5.78 51.42 20.23
CA SER A 747 5.28 52.25 19.13
C SER A 747 4.69 51.39 18.03
N LEU A 748 3.49 51.76 17.55
CA LEU A 748 2.77 51.05 16.50
C LEU A 748 2.66 51.93 15.24
N LYS A 749 2.75 51.33 14.06
CA LYS A 749 2.57 52.03 12.77
C LYS A 749 1.09 52.37 12.51
N ASN A 750 0.19 51.47 12.90
CA ASN A 750 -1.26 51.59 12.73
C ASN A 750 -1.97 51.36 14.07
N ASN A 751 -3.27 51.65 14.14
CA ASN A 751 -4.08 51.19 15.27
C ASN A 751 -4.09 49.66 15.29
N THR A 752 -3.86 49.05 16.44
CA THR A 752 -3.73 47.59 16.56
C THR A 752 -4.32 47.12 17.88
N GLU A 753 -5.19 46.12 17.81
CA GLU A 753 -5.67 45.42 19.00
C GLU A 753 -4.58 44.46 19.51
N LEU A 754 -4.20 44.61 20.78
CA LEU A 754 -3.20 43.77 21.43
C LEU A 754 -3.77 43.07 22.66
N ASN A 755 -3.47 41.79 22.77
CA ASN A 755 -3.57 41.00 23.99
C ASN A 755 -2.20 40.98 24.67
N ILE A 756 -2.12 41.56 25.86
CA ILE A 756 -0.88 41.68 26.63
C ILE A 756 -0.91 40.68 27.78
N GLN A 757 0.15 39.88 27.92
CA GLN A 757 0.21 38.83 28.93
C GLN A 757 1.54 38.84 29.66
N LEU A 758 1.48 38.75 30.99
CA LEU A 758 2.65 38.52 31.83
C LEU A 758 2.71 37.04 32.20
N MET A 759 3.85 36.41 31.95
CA MET A 759 4.12 34.98 32.17
C MET A 759 5.28 34.80 33.13
N ASP A 760 5.24 33.75 33.96
CA ASP A 760 6.40 33.29 34.70
C ASP A 760 7.39 32.51 33.80
N VAL A 761 8.52 32.09 34.38
CA VAL A 761 9.54 31.27 33.69
C VAL A 761 9.04 29.90 33.22
N ASN A 762 7.90 29.43 33.74
CA ASN A 762 7.28 28.16 33.35
C ASN A 762 6.18 28.37 32.30
N GLY A 763 6.00 29.60 31.79
CA GLY A 763 5.00 29.92 30.78
C GLY A 763 3.57 30.06 31.33
N ARG A 764 3.38 30.06 32.66
CA ARG A 764 2.06 30.26 33.27
C ARG A 764 1.70 31.74 33.24
N ASN A 765 0.53 32.06 32.68
CA ASN A 765 -0.03 33.41 32.70
C ASN A 765 -0.35 33.84 34.14
N ILE A 766 0.23 34.96 34.57
CA ILE A 766 0.03 35.59 35.89
C ILE A 766 -1.05 36.70 35.81
N THR A 767 -1.22 37.28 34.62
CA THR A 767 -2.30 38.18 34.12
C THR A 767 -2.04 39.69 34.17
N LEU A 768 -2.37 40.37 33.05
CA LEU A 768 -3.22 41.57 33.01
C LEU A 768 -4.04 41.47 31.71
N ALA A 769 -5.31 41.08 31.82
CA ALA A 769 -6.22 41.01 30.70
C ALA A 769 -6.63 42.42 30.33
N ASN A 770 -6.38 42.80 29.08
CA ASN A 770 -7.21 43.70 28.30
C ASN A 770 -6.80 43.50 26.85
N ARG A 771 -7.63 42.78 26.09
CA ARG A 771 -7.63 42.90 24.65
C ARG A 771 -8.03 44.35 24.38
N GLN A 772 -7.06 45.18 24.04
CA GLN A 772 -7.25 46.63 23.97
C GLN A 772 -6.71 47.14 22.64
N GLU A 773 -7.47 48.04 22.02
CA GLU A 773 -7.01 48.76 20.85
C GLU A 773 -6.03 49.86 21.26
N PHE A 774 -4.81 49.77 20.73
CA PHE A 774 -3.78 50.79 20.89
C PHE A 774 -3.67 51.61 19.61
N GLN A 775 -3.48 52.92 19.75
CA GLN A 775 -3.42 53.83 18.61
C GLN A 775 -2.05 53.77 17.92
N SER A 776 -1.98 54.19 16.67
CA SER A 776 -0.71 54.48 15.99
C SER A 776 0.13 55.49 16.80
N GLY A 777 1.44 55.30 16.82
CA GLY A 777 2.39 56.08 17.62
C GLY A 777 2.75 55.41 18.95
N ILE A 778 3.25 56.20 19.89
CA ILE A 778 3.80 55.72 21.17
C ILE A 778 2.67 55.44 22.17
N ASN A 779 2.63 54.21 22.66
CA ASN A 779 1.75 53.75 23.72
C ASN A 779 2.56 53.39 24.97
N ARG A 780 1.98 53.66 26.14
CA ARG A 780 2.58 53.33 27.44
C ARG A 780 1.55 52.67 28.33
N PHE A 781 1.95 51.61 29.01
CA PHE A 781 1.20 51.05 30.11
C PHE A 781 2.13 50.59 31.23
N GLU A 782 1.60 50.51 32.43
CA GLU A 782 2.34 50.16 33.63
C GLU A 782 2.06 48.70 34.00
N VAL A 783 3.13 47.97 34.31
CA VAL A 783 3.04 46.64 34.91
C VAL A 783 3.27 46.81 36.41
N ASP A 784 2.25 46.49 37.20
CA ASP A 784 2.32 46.47 38.66
C ASP A 784 2.82 45.10 39.14
N GLY A 785 3.99 45.09 39.78
CA GLY A 785 4.62 43.91 40.35
C GLY A 785 4.53 43.80 41.86
N THR A 786 3.72 44.62 42.54
CA THR A 786 3.62 44.63 44.02
C THR A 786 3.28 43.26 44.61
N ASN A 787 2.55 42.42 43.87
CA ASN A 787 2.18 41.06 44.26
C ASN A 787 3.01 39.96 43.58
N LEU A 788 4.06 40.31 42.85
CA LEU A 788 4.97 39.35 42.23
C LEU A 788 6.10 38.96 43.21
N ASN A 789 6.68 37.79 43.00
CA ASN A 789 7.89 37.38 43.72
C ASN A 789 9.13 37.92 42.98
N PRO A 790 10.26 38.18 43.66
CA PRO A 790 11.52 38.47 42.98
C PRO A 790 11.87 37.36 41.98
N GLY A 791 12.14 37.74 40.73
CA GLY A 791 12.33 36.76 39.66
C GLY A 791 12.28 37.34 38.25
N ILE A 792 12.42 36.43 37.28
CA ILE A 792 12.32 36.73 35.86
C ILE A 792 10.89 36.46 35.40
N TYR A 793 10.36 37.37 34.60
CA TYR A 793 9.05 37.26 33.95
C TYR A 793 9.16 37.58 32.46
N PHE A 794 8.18 37.12 31.69
CA PHE A 794 8.10 37.36 30.25
C PHE A 794 6.80 38.11 29.94
N LEU A 795 6.91 39.24 29.27
CA LEU A 795 5.79 40.03 28.79
C LEU A 795 5.57 39.72 27.31
N ARG A 796 4.39 39.23 26.95
CA ARG A 796 3.96 38.93 25.58
C ARG A 796 2.96 39.98 25.11
N LEU A 797 3.21 40.56 23.93
CA LEU A 797 2.26 41.38 23.17
C LEU A 797 1.80 40.54 21.99
N GLN A 798 0.50 40.28 21.86
CA GLN A 798 -0.08 39.43 20.80
C GLN A 798 -1.17 40.18 20.05
N SER A 799 -1.12 40.20 18.73
CA SER A 799 -2.17 40.69 17.82
C SER A 799 -2.78 39.52 17.06
N ALA A 800 -3.79 39.78 16.21
CA ALA A 800 -4.29 38.80 15.26
C ALA A 800 -3.22 38.36 14.22
N GLU A 801 -2.24 39.22 13.94
CA GLU A 801 -1.25 39.01 12.89
C GLU A 801 0.13 38.54 13.41
N GLY A 802 0.33 38.42 14.73
CA GLY A 802 1.66 38.11 15.27
C GLY A 802 1.86 38.35 16.77
N GLN A 803 3.01 37.98 17.32
CA GLN A 803 3.38 38.16 18.74
C GLN A 803 4.83 38.62 18.96
N LYS A 804 5.09 39.32 20.07
CA LYS A 804 6.43 39.73 20.54
C LYS A 804 6.57 39.46 22.04
N VAL A 805 7.70 38.90 22.46
CA VAL A 805 7.98 38.62 23.89
C VAL A 805 9.22 39.40 24.35
N ILE A 806 9.14 40.02 25.53
CA ILE A 806 10.27 40.70 26.18
C ILE A 806 10.45 40.21 27.61
N ARG A 807 11.71 40.02 28.03
CA ARG A 807 12.08 39.63 29.39
C ARG A 807 12.08 40.83 30.32
N ILE A 808 11.45 40.69 31.48
CA ILE A 808 11.47 41.68 32.57
C ILE A 808 11.92 41.03 33.88
N SER A 809 12.55 41.80 34.77
CA SER A 809 13.12 41.29 36.02
C SER A 809 12.62 42.11 37.21
N MET A 810 12.07 41.43 38.22
CA MET A 810 11.55 42.04 39.45
C MET A 810 12.52 41.81 40.62
N MET A 811 12.81 42.87 41.37
CA MET A 811 13.64 42.88 42.57
C MET A 811 12.82 43.39 43.76
N LYS A 812 13.20 43.05 45.00
CA LYS A 812 12.58 43.65 46.20
C LYS A 812 13.28 44.92 46.64
#